data_AF-A0A0F0I946-F1
#
_entry.id   AF-A0A0F0I946-F1
#
_cell.length_a   1.000
_cell.length_b   1.000
_cell.length_c   1.000
_cell.angle_alpha   90.00
_cell.angle_beta   90.00
_cell.angle_gamma   90.00
#
_symmetry.space_group_name_H-M   'P 1'
#
loop_
_entity.id
_entity.type
_entity.pdbx_description
1 polymer ?
#
loop_
_entity_poly.entity_id
_entity_poly.type
_entity_poly.pdbx_seq_one_letter_code
_entity_poly.pdbx_strand_id
1 'polypeptide(L)'
;MRQSIILSLLLPCHSLAIPIPQTEPSYMPEPNQRGTFGLLWSCTSTLILCVWTAIHPNVVPIRKSLATLYYKSVLMLMALLWPEFMLCMAATQYFKARKVHHAWLEAWGDEKEEKEKRKLLGMPGAFFVVMGGYAVGSSNHNGKPGEQRDPLNQTLGEGAAHQNSSSTLSPPELVTTISADGFISLLERQVIQTRIKDGRLSKSAFEHYTIQDKGNSNNLAKMIVLLQIMWMVVQLIGRISAGLPVTLLEAHVAIQIPFAVAAYAFWWSKPLDIDEPIFLPLDGDEMQGHDVRTETRFESRDQPFITEKKSHSSVIHMIFRVWHDITVYFDWQAELVSASTAVLNAGLHLIVWNSHFPSPTERLLWRLSAIGVGLFPLLMYLAIRKKGIEPYGIRYFYEARLNGGSLLRQTANLLGRFGRGFQDACYQVDLESKDSTQRDGWPDWMPAWSRFMLLLIFVGSLLSYTLSMVQSWTTLRNLQTTKQYHNEFTPDTIHKNLISIHTVPRLAIGQRALLCRTTTGNLLWDCITYIDDETVSKINELGGLKGIVISHPHFYTTHLHWAEIFDCPVYLAREDREWVVCPGERQVFWDSGRLSVPGVEGDLVAVKTGGHFPGSSVLWWRSLRVLLVADSIGVVPSGIYHVGRLPGTVSFTFMWSYPNMIPLPPDEVLNIWKAVKDLDFDDIRGGFMGTEVNGSCKQRVLESAQIFIKSMGHFNHAIHEEQCP
;
A
#
# COMPACT_ATOMS: atom_id res chain seq x y z
N MET A 1 -9.55 -37.00 -29.33
CA MET A 1 -9.09 -35.70 -29.88
C MET A 1 -10.21 -34.70 -29.67
N ARG A 2 -9.93 -33.60 -28.96
CA ARG A 2 -10.77 -32.39 -28.75
C ARG A 2 -12.08 -32.55 -27.96
N GLN A 3 -12.00 -32.50 -26.62
CA GLN A 3 -13.02 -31.84 -25.77
C GLN A 3 -12.62 -31.56 -24.30
N SER A 4 -11.38 -31.82 -23.86
CA SER A 4 -11.02 -31.74 -22.43
C SER A 4 -10.06 -30.60 -22.04
N ILE A 5 -9.87 -29.57 -22.87
CA ILE A 5 -8.87 -28.50 -22.61
C ILE A 5 -9.45 -27.27 -21.90
N ILE A 6 -10.77 -27.08 -21.87
CA ILE A 6 -11.38 -25.84 -21.34
C ILE A 6 -11.78 -25.96 -19.85
N LEU A 7 -11.92 -27.17 -19.30
CA LEU A 7 -12.29 -27.36 -17.89
C LEU A 7 -11.08 -27.44 -16.93
N SER A 8 -9.85 -27.36 -17.43
CA SER A 8 -8.60 -27.45 -16.65
C SER A 8 -8.13 -26.09 -16.09
N LEU A 9 -8.80 -24.99 -16.45
CA LEU A 9 -8.40 -23.61 -16.08
C LEU A 9 -9.15 -23.03 -14.87
N LEU A 10 -10.13 -23.74 -14.30
CA LEU A 10 -11.01 -23.22 -13.23
C LEU A 10 -11.12 -24.12 -11.98
N LEU A 11 -10.30 -25.17 -11.87
CA LEU A 11 -10.20 -25.96 -10.64
C LEU A 11 -8.78 -25.80 -10.07
N PRO A 12 -8.63 -25.45 -8.78
CA PRO A 12 -7.32 -25.41 -8.15
C PRO A 12 -6.80 -26.84 -8.06
N CYS A 13 -5.95 -27.23 -9.02
CA CYS A 13 -5.10 -28.39 -8.84
C CYS A 13 -4.18 -28.06 -7.67
N HIS A 14 -4.52 -28.58 -6.48
CA HIS A 14 -3.62 -28.62 -5.33
C HIS A 14 -2.42 -29.51 -5.70
N SER A 15 -1.46 -28.93 -6.42
CA SER A 15 -0.10 -29.39 -6.36
C SER A 15 0.36 -29.12 -4.93
N LEU A 16 0.54 -30.20 -4.17
CA LEU A 16 1.15 -30.26 -2.84
C LEU A 16 2.63 -29.86 -2.92
N ALA A 17 2.92 -28.65 -3.36
CA ALA A 17 4.21 -28.02 -3.16
C ALA A 17 4.17 -27.38 -1.78
N ILE A 18 4.84 -28.02 -0.82
CA ILE A 18 5.08 -27.49 0.53
C ILE A 18 5.69 -26.09 0.39
N PRO A 19 5.16 -25.04 1.06
CA PRO A 19 5.78 -23.73 1.05
C PRO A 19 7.14 -23.82 1.74
N ILE A 20 8.21 -23.53 1.01
CA ILE A 20 9.54 -23.33 1.60
C ILE A 20 9.41 -22.13 2.57
N PRO A 21 9.84 -22.19 3.85
CA PRO A 21 9.87 -21.07 4.77
C PRO A 21 11.17 -20.35 4.45
N GLN A 22 11.10 -19.52 3.43
CA GLN A 22 12.22 -18.66 3.10
C GLN A 22 12.20 -17.53 4.11
N THR A 23 13.32 -17.38 4.82
CA THR A 23 13.62 -16.28 5.73
C THR A 23 13.09 -14.98 5.16
N GLU A 24 12.28 -14.27 5.95
CA GLU A 24 11.76 -12.96 5.55
C GLU A 24 12.91 -12.06 5.07
N PRO A 25 12.70 -11.26 4.01
CA PRO A 25 13.72 -10.35 3.53
C PRO A 25 14.08 -9.34 4.63
N SER A 26 15.23 -9.56 5.28
CA SER A 26 15.75 -8.67 6.32
C SER A 26 16.21 -7.34 5.69
N TYR A 27 16.16 -6.28 6.50
CA TYR A 27 16.74 -5.00 6.12
C TYR A 27 18.23 -5.16 5.81
N MET A 28 18.64 -4.71 4.63
CA MET A 28 20.04 -4.72 4.20
C MET A 28 20.60 -3.30 4.29
N PRO A 29 21.62 -3.05 5.12
CA PRO A 29 22.30 -1.75 5.16
C PRO A 29 23.25 -1.56 3.97
N GLU A 30 23.39 -0.32 3.52
CA GLU A 30 24.46 0.13 2.60
C GLU A 30 25.81 0.24 3.36
N PRO A 31 27.00 0.24 2.70
CA PRO A 31 27.25 0.38 1.26
C PRO A 31 27.71 -0.90 0.52
N ASN A 32 28.01 -1.99 1.23
CA ASN A 32 28.63 -3.18 0.63
C ASN A 32 27.70 -3.94 -0.34
N GLN A 33 26.40 -3.67 -0.25
CA GLN A 33 25.36 -4.17 -1.12
C GLN A 33 24.28 -3.09 -1.24
N ARG A 34 23.39 -3.24 -2.23
CA ARG A 34 22.28 -2.30 -2.39
C ARG A 34 21.34 -2.43 -1.19
N GLY A 35 21.20 -1.36 -0.41
CA GLY A 35 20.42 -1.40 0.82
C GLY A 35 18.93 -1.20 0.61
N THR A 36 18.14 -1.70 1.55
CA THR A 36 16.67 -1.61 1.54
C THR A 36 16.22 -0.15 1.53
N PHE A 37 16.85 0.70 2.35
CA PHE A 37 16.50 2.13 2.41
C PHE A 37 16.83 2.86 1.10
N GLY A 38 18.01 2.64 0.52
CA GLY A 38 18.39 3.25 -0.75
C GLY A 38 17.47 2.84 -1.91
N LEU A 39 17.02 1.58 -1.92
CA LEU A 39 16.03 1.09 -2.89
C LEU A 39 14.66 1.74 -2.69
N LEU A 40 14.15 1.77 -1.45
CA LEU A 40 12.88 2.41 -1.14
C LEU A 40 12.90 3.90 -1.49
N TRP A 41 13.94 4.61 -1.07
CA TRP A 41 14.11 6.03 -1.33
C TRP A 41 14.23 6.32 -2.83
N SER A 42 15.07 5.57 -3.55
CA SER A 42 15.24 5.76 -4.99
C SER A 42 13.93 5.51 -5.76
N CYS A 43 13.22 4.41 -5.48
CA CYS A 43 11.96 4.10 -6.15
C CYS A 43 10.86 5.11 -5.81
N THR A 44 10.65 5.42 -4.53
CA THR A 44 9.58 6.34 -4.09
C THR A 44 9.84 7.76 -4.54
N SER A 45 11.08 8.27 -4.43
CA SER A 45 11.43 9.60 -4.92
C SER A 45 11.30 9.70 -6.44
N THR A 46 11.74 8.69 -7.20
CA THR A 46 11.57 8.66 -8.66
C THR A 46 10.09 8.71 -9.01
N LEU A 47 9.28 7.85 -8.41
CA LEU A 47 7.85 7.77 -8.68
C LEU A 47 7.12 9.08 -8.35
N ILE A 48 7.35 9.63 -7.15
CA ILE A 48 6.74 10.90 -6.72
C ILE A 48 7.19 12.05 -7.61
N LEU A 49 8.49 12.21 -7.86
CA LEU A 49 9.00 13.32 -8.68
C LEU A 49 8.49 13.23 -10.12
N CYS A 50 8.50 12.03 -10.72
CA CYS A 50 8.00 11.83 -12.09
C CYS A 50 6.53 12.20 -12.21
N VAL A 51 5.70 11.70 -11.29
CA VAL A 51 4.25 11.95 -11.35
C VAL A 51 3.92 13.38 -10.95
N TRP A 52 4.49 13.89 -9.86
CA TRP A 52 4.22 15.26 -9.37
C TRP A 52 4.55 16.34 -10.39
N THR A 53 5.67 16.16 -11.12
CA THR A 53 6.10 17.11 -12.16
C THR A 53 5.34 16.92 -13.47
N ALA A 54 4.84 15.72 -13.76
CA ALA A 54 4.05 15.47 -14.95
C ALA A 54 2.63 16.04 -14.86
N ILE A 55 2.09 16.16 -13.64
CA ILE A 55 0.72 16.61 -13.43
C ILE A 55 0.62 18.12 -13.54
N HIS A 56 -0.19 18.56 -14.50
CA HIS A 56 -0.55 19.94 -14.72
C HIS A 56 -2.00 20.14 -14.25
N PRO A 57 -2.24 20.62 -13.02
CA PRO A 57 -3.59 20.82 -12.49
C PRO A 57 -4.40 21.83 -13.33
N ASN A 58 -5.73 21.67 -13.37
CA ASN A 58 -6.59 22.70 -13.93
C ASN A 58 -6.68 23.92 -12.99
N VAL A 59 -7.14 25.07 -13.51
CA VAL A 59 -7.28 26.29 -12.70
C VAL A 59 -8.42 26.10 -11.71
N VAL A 60 -8.09 26.31 -10.44
CA VAL A 60 -9.06 26.27 -9.36
C VAL A 60 -9.39 27.71 -8.98
N PRO A 61 -10.63 28.18 -9.12
CA PRO A 61 -10.97 29.57 -8.82
C PRO A 61 -11.10 29.84 -7.30
N ILE A 62 -10.36 29.10 -6.47
CA ILE A 62 -10.38 29.15 -4.99
C ILE A 62 -9.13 29.88 -4.49
N ARG A 63 -9.30 30.89 -3.64
CA ARG A 63 -8.24 31.79 -3.15
C ARG A 63 -7.19 31.20 -2.18
N LYS A 64 -7.15 29.88 -1.92
CA LYS A 64 -6.28 29.30 -0.86
C LYS A 64 -5.27 28.30 -1.39
N SER A 65 -3.99 28.55 -1.08
CA SER A 65 -2.85 27.69 -1.46
C SER A 65 -3.00 26.21 -1.04
N LEU A 66 -3.60 25.95 0.13
CA LEU A 66 -3.85 24.59 0.59
C LEU A 66 -4.83 23.81 -0.29
N ALA A 67 -5.82 24.47 -0.90
CA ALA A 67 -6.77 23.79 -1.78
C ALA A 67 -6.09 23.32 -3.07
N THR A 68 -5.25 24.17 -3.67
CA THR A 68 -4.41 23.84 -4.84
C THR A 68 -3.46 22.68 -4.52
N LEU A 69 -2.86 22.69 -3.32
CA LEU A 69 -2.01 21.59 -2.86
C LEU A 69 -2.78 20.27 -2.73
N TYR A 70 -3.96 20.29 -2.10
CA TYR A 70 -4.81 19.09 -1.98
C TYR A 70 -5.27 18.59 -3.34
N TYR A 71 -5.70 19.48 -4.23
CA TYR A 71 -6.12 19.13 -5.59
C TYR A 71 -4.99 18.43 -6.35
N LYS A 72 -3.77 19.01 -6.35
CA LYS A 72 -2.60 18.41 -6.99
C LYS A 72 -2.19 17.09 -6.34
N SER A 73 -2.27 16.99 -5.01
CA SER A 73 -1.95 15.75 -4.27
C SER A 73 -2.94 14.62 -4.56
N VAL A 74 -4.23 14.94 -4.69
CA VAL A 74 -5.23 13.94 -5.08
C VAL A 74 -5.02 13.52 -6.53
N LEU A 75 -4.74 14.44 -7.46
CA LEU A 75 -4.35 14.08 -8.83
C LEU A 75 -3.13 13.16 -8.86
N MET A 76 -2.11 13.43 -8.03
CA MET A 76 -0.93 12.57 -7.90
C MET A 76 -1.31 11.17 -7.44
N LEU A 77 -2.11 11.05 -6.39
CA LEU A 77 -2.57 9.75 -5.89
C LEU A 77 -3.36 8.99 -6.97
N MET A 78 -4.24 9.68 -7.70
CA MET A 78 -5.00 9.07 -8.81
C MET A 78 -4.08 8.60 -9.94
N ALA A 79 -3.07 9.38 -10.31
CA ALA A 79 -2.13 8.99 -11.35
C ALA A 79 -1.22 7.81 -10.94
N LEU A 80 -0.95 7.65 -9.64
CA LEU A 80 -0.20 6.50 -9.11
C LEU A 80 -1.04 5.21 -9.14
N LEU A 81 -2.33 5.32 -8.85
CA LEU A 81 -3.26 4.18 -8.81
C LEU A 81 -3.78 3.81 -10.20
N TRP A 82 -4.10 4.81 -11.03
CA TRP A 82 -4.75 4.69 -12.34
C TRP A 82 -4.05 5.58 -13.38
N PRO A 83 -2.80 5.24 -13.77
CA PRO A 83 -2.02 6.00 -14.74
C PRO A 83 -2.72 6.12 -16.10
N GLU A 84 -3.53 5.13 -16.49
CA GLU A 84 -4.33 5.14 -17.71
C GLU A 84 -5.42 6.22 -17.71
N PHE A 85 -6.06 6.49 -16.56
CA PHE A 85 -7.04 7.58 -16.44
C PHE A 85 -6.38 8.93 -16.62
N MET A 86 -5.18 9.08 -16.06
CA MET A 86 -4.42 10.31 -16.20
C MET A 86 -3.96 10.55 -17.64
N LEU A 87 -3.50 9.49 -18.32
CA LEU A 87 -3.09 9.55 -19.72
C LEU A 87 -4.26 9.92 -20.64
N CYS A 88 -5.43 9.32 -20.44
CA CYS A 88 -6.64 9.66 -21.19
C CYS A 88 -7.05 11.11 -20.99
N MET A 89 -7.05 11.60 -19.74
CA MET A 89 -7.32 13.02 -19.47
C MET A 89 -6.31 13.93 -20.20
N ALA A 90 -5.01 13.59 -20.17
CA ALA A 90 -3.99 14.38 -20.86
C ALA A 90 -4.22 14.44 -22.37
N ALA A 91 -4.48 13.29 -23.00
CA ALA A 91 -4.73 13.18 -24.43
C ALA A 91 -6.00 13.96 -24.86
N THR A 92 -7.12 13.77 -24.15
CA THR A 92 -8.37 14.47 -24.47
C THR A 92 -8.24 15.98 -24.28
N GLN A 93 -7.55 16.43 -23.23
CA GLN A 93 -7.26 17.86 -23.04
C GLN A 93 -6.41 18.44 -24.17
N TYR A 94 -5.42 17.68 -24.67
CA TYR A 94 -4.62 18.08 -25.82
C TYR A 94 -5.48 18.23 -27.09
N PHE A 95 -6.36 17.27 -27.38
CA PHE A 95 -7.26 17.38 -28.53
C PHE A 95 -8.27 18.53 -28.40
N LYS A 96 -8.83 18.75 -27.21
CA LYS A 96 -9.75 19.88 -26.95
C LYS A 96 -9.01 21.22 -27.05
N ALA A 97 -7.76 21.32 -26.59
CA ALA A 97 -6.92 22.50 -26.76
C ALA A 97 -6.61 22.76 -28.25
N ARG A 98 -6.33 21.71 -29.04
CA ARG A 98 -6.19 21.85 -30.50
C ARG A 98 -7.46 22.39 -31.16
N LYS A 99 -8.63 21.92 -30.74
CA LYS A 99 -9.92 22.43 -31.25
C LYS A 99 -10.10 23.92 -30.94
N VAL A 100 -9.81 24.34 -29.71
CA VAL A 100 -9.83 25.76 -29.31
C VAL A 100 -8.84 26.60 -30.13
N HIS A 101 -7.62 26.09 -30.31
CA HIS A 101 -6.60 26.77 -31.10
C HIS A 101 -7.03 26.91 -32.58
N HIS A 102 -7.61 25.87 -33.16
CA HIS A 102 -8.17 25.94 -34.52
C HIS A 102 -9.32 26.95 -34.62
N ALA A 103 -10.27 26.94 -33.68
CA ALA A 103 -11.35 27.92 -33.65
C ALA A 103 -10.82 29.37 -33.52
N TRP A 104 -9.75 29.59 -32.76
CA TRP A 104 -9.07 30.89 -32.69
C TRP A 104 -8.47 31.28 -34.04
N LEU A 105 -7.78 30.37 -34.72
CA LEU A 105 -7.22 30.63 -36.05
C LEU A 105 -8.32 30.89 -37.09
N GLU A 106 -9.47 30.23 -37.01
CA GLU A 106 -10.60 30.48 -37.91
C GLU A 106 -11.28 31.83 -37.62
N ALA A 107 -11.39 32.19 -36.35
CA ALA A 107 -11.96 33.46 -35.89
C ALA A 107 -11.18 34.70 -36.39
N TRP A 108 -9.89 34.53 -36.69
CA TRP A 108 -9.00 35.58 -37.18
C TRP A 108 -8.43 35.17 -38.54
N GLY A 109 -9.01 35.65 -39.65
CA GLY A 109 -8.63 35.24 -41.02
C GLY A 109 -7.15 35.44 -41.39
N ASP A 110 -6.73 34.93 -42.55
CA ASP A 110 -5.31 34.93 -43.00
C ASP A 110 -4.78 36.29 -43.51
N GLU A 111 -5.57 37.35 -43.36
CA GLU A 111 -5.21 38.70 -43.79
C GLU A 111 -4.02 39.27 -43.00
N LYS A 112 -3.25 40.14 -43.66
CA LYS A 112 -1.97 40.68 -43.15
C LYS A 112 -2.12 41.41 -41.81
N GLU A 113 -3.25 42.08 -41.59
CA GLU A 113 -3.57 42.83 -40.35
C GLU A 113 -4.00 41.92 -39.19
N GLU A 114 -4.51 40.73 -39.48
CA GLU A 114 -5.02 39.77 -38.48
C GLU A 114 -3.96 38.72 -38.08
N LYS A 115 -2.86 38.60 -38.84
CA LYS A 115 -1.74 37.67 -38.55
C LYS A 115 -1.13 37.82 -37.16
N GLU A 116 -1.03 39.04 -36.64
CA GLU A 116 -0.50 39.26 -35.29
C GLU A 116 -1.49 38.78 -34.20
N LYS A 117 -2.80 38.89 -34.44
CA LYS A 117 -3.84 38.40 -33.51
C LYS A 117 -3.96 36.87 -33.54
N ARG A 118 -3.73 36.24 -34.69
CA ARG A 118 -3.63 34.77 -34.82
C ARG A 118 -2.55 34.19 -33.92
N LYS A 119 -1.43 34.91 -33.72
CA LYS A 119 -0.31 34.46 -32.88
C LYS A 119 -0.52 34.69 -31.38
N LEU A 120 -1.50 35.50 -30.97
CA LEU A 120 -1.72 35.82 -29.55
C LEU A 120 -1.99 34.53 -28.77
N LEU A 121 -3.03 33.80 -29.17
CA LEU A 121 -3.43 32.56 -28.52
C LEU A 121 -2.68 31.36 -29.12
N GLY A 122 -1.46 31.11 -28.66
CA GLY A 122 -0.74 29.87 -28.97
C GLY A 122 -1.35 28.64 -28.29
N MET A 123 -0.78 27.45 -28.55
CA MET A 123 -1.19 26.20 -27.89
C MET A 123 -1.25 26.30 -26.35
N PRO A 124 -0.33 26.98 -25.65
CA PRO A 124 -0.44 27.18 -24.20
C PRO A 124 -1.67 28.00 -23.79
N GLY A 125 -2.05 29.00 -24.60
CA GLY A 125 -3.27 29.76 -24.38
C GLY A 125 -4.54 28.93 -24.64
N ALA A 126 -4.51 28.05 -25.64
CA ALA A 126 -5.61 27.12 -25.87
C ALA A 126 -5.75 26.09 -24.74
N PHE A 127 -4.65 25.59 -24.18
CA PHE A 127 -4.66 24.81 -22.94
C PHE A 127 -5.18 25.60 -21.75
N PHE A 128 -4.81 26.88 -21.66
CA PHE A 128 -5.29 27.80 -20.63
C PHE A 128 -6.82 27.96 -20.66
N VAL A 129 -7.44 27.97 -21.84
CA VAL A 129 -8.90 27.90 -21.98
C VAL A 129 -9.45 26.57 -21.44
N VAL A 130 -8.89 25.43 -21.86
CA VAL A 130 -9.37 24.08 -21.46
C VAL A 130 -9.29 23.85 -19.95
N MET A 131 -8.28 24.41 -19.28
CA MET A 131 -8.14 24.31 -17.82
C MET A 131 -9.08 25.23 -17.03
N GLY A 132 -9.95 26.01 -17.68
CA GLY A 132 -10.81 27.00 -17.01
C GLY A 132 -10.07 28.29 -16.64
N GLY A 133 -9.06 28.66 -17.40
CA GLY A 133 -8.23 29.83 -17.15
C GLY A 133 -8.92 31.18 -17.41
N TYR A 134 -10.11 31.20 -18.00
CA TYR A 134 -10.91 32.42 -18.15
C TYR A 134 -12.20 32.37 -17.31
N ALA A 135 -12.49 33.47 -16.63
CA ALA A 135 -13.70 33.64 -15.82
C ALA A 135 -14.41 34.94 -16.20
N VAL A 136 -15.69 35.07 -15.84
CA VAL A 136 -16.48 36.29 -16.09
C VAL A 136 -16.15 37.34 -15.04
N GLY A 137 -15.69 38.52 -15.48
CA GLY A 137 -15.48 39.70 -14.64
C GLY A 137 -16.75 40.56 -14.56
N SER A 138 -17.04 41.13 -13.39
CA SER A 138 -18.17 42.05 -13.22
C SER A 138 -17.95 43.31 -14.05
N SER A 139 -18.80 43.54 -15.05
CA SER A 139 -18.91 44.79 -15.78
C SER A 139 -19.47 45.87 -14.83
N ASN A 140 -18.61 46.50 -14.03
CA ASN A 140 -19.03 47.62 -13.17
C ASN A 140 -19.36 48.82 -14.07
N HIS A 141 -20.64 48.95 -14.39
CA HIS A 141 -21.20 50.16 -14.96
C HIS A 141 -21.27 51.24 -13.86
N ASN A 142 -20.20 52.04 -13.74
CA ASN A 142 -20.19 53.48 -13.39
C ASN A 142 -18.78 53.94 -13.02
N GLY A 143 -18.02 54.40 -14.01
CA GLY A 143 -16.77 55.13 -13.83
C GLY A 143 -16.37 55.75 -15.16
N LYS A 144 -16.22 57.08 -15.19
CA LYS A 144 -15.88 57.87 -16.39
C LYS A 144 -14.60 57.34 -17.08
N PRO A 145 -14.45 57.56 -18.41
CA PRO A 145 -13.27 57.11 -19.13
C PRO A 145 -12.05 57.96 -18.72
N GLY A 146 -11.03 57.31 -18.16
CA GLY A 146 -9.73 57.91 -17.90
C GLY A 146 -9.23 57.73 -16.47
N GLU A 147 -8.85 56.50 -16.10
CA GLU A 147 -7.85 56.28 -15.04
C GLU A 147 -7.29 54.86 -15.18
N GLN A 148 -6.14 54.72 -15.84
CA GLN A 148 -5.28 53.55 -15.69
C GLN A 148 -4.77 53.54 -14.23
N ARG A 149 -5.14 52.53 -13.45
CA ARG A 149 -4.52 52.29 -12.15
C ARG A 149 -3.34 51.32 -12.33
N ASP A 150 -2.17 51.86 -12.01
CA ASP A 150 -0.86 51.21 -12.07
C ASP A 150 -0.76 50.05 -11.07
N PRO A 151 -0.16 48.88 -11.40
CA PRO A 151 -0.08 47.73 -10.51
C PRO A 151 0.85 47.88 -9.30
N LEU A 152 1.62 48.97 -9.19
CA LEU A 152 2.71 49.08 -8.22
C LEU A 152 2.32 49.53 -6.79
N ASN A 153 1.06 49.90 -6.52
CA ASN A 153 0.67 50.43 -5.20
C ASN A 153 0.00 49.42 -4.25
N GLN A 154 0.03 48.12 -4.56
CA GLN A 154 -0.54 47.11 -3.64
C GLN A 154 0.41 46.65 -2.53
N THR A 155 1.63 47.16 -2.49
CA THR A 155 2.57 46.91 -1.38
C THR A 155 2.92 48.24 -0.71
N LEU A 156 2.11 48.62 0.28
CA LEU A 156 2.43 49.42 1.48
C LEU A 156 1.15 50.06 2.03
N GLY A 157 0.68 49.59 3.19
CA GLY A 157 -0.44 50.22 3.90
C GLY A 157 -1.19 49.32 4.87
N GLU A 158 -0.50 48.74 5.84
CA GLU A 158 -1.15 48.37 7.11
C GLU A 158 -1.46 49.64 7.90
N GLY A 159 -2.70 49.80 8.41
CA GLY A 159 -3.00 50.83 9.41
C GLY A 159 -4.45 51.32 9.48
N ALA A 160 -5.20 50.76 10.43
CA ALA A 160 -6.30 51.37 11.20
C ALA A 160 -7.58 51.86 10.49
N ALA A 161 -8.71 51.20 10.80
CA ALA A 161 -9.86 51.84 11.47
C ALA A 161 -10.86 50.77 11.97
N HIS A 162 -10.98 50.66 13.30
CA HIS A 162 -12.13 50.06 13.97
C HIS A 162 -13.36 50.96 13.78
N GLN A 163 -14.52 50.40 13.43
CA GLN A 163 -15.80 50.70 14.09
C GLN A 163 -16.89 49.68 13.75
N ASN A 164 -17.72 49.43 14.76
CA ASN A 164 -18.72 48.37 14.90
C ASN A 164 -19.92 48.49 13.93
N SER A 165 -20.45 47.34 13.49
CA SER A 165 -21.81 46.84 13.83
C SER A 165 -22.41 45.94 12.74
N SER A 166 -23.22 44.98 13.20
CA SER A 166 -24.13 44.10 12.47
C SER A 166 -23.55 42.87 11.76
N SER A 167 -23.90 41.72 12.32
CA SER A 167 -23.91 40.41 11.69
C SER A 167 -24.65 40.44 10.36
N THR A 168 -23.91 40.44 9.26
CA THR A 168 -24.41 40.00 7.96
C THR A 168 -23.42 38.97 7.44
N LEU A 169 -23.90 37.73 7.24
CA LEU A 169 -23.16 36.73 6.48
C LEU A 169 -22.82 37.36 5.13
N SER A 170 -21.55 37.65 4.87
CA SER A 170 -21.09 38.02 3.54
C SER A 170 -21.57 36.93 2.57
N PRO A 171 -22.30 37.26 1.48
CA PRO A 171 -22.76 36.25 0.56
C PRO A 171 -21.54 35.50 -0.02
N PRO A 172 -21.65 34.18 -0.27
CA PRO A 172 -20.55 33.43 -0.84
C PRO A 172 -20.18 34.04 -2.19
N GLU A 173 -18.94 34.50 -2.31
CA GLU A 173 -18.40 35.07 -3.55
C GLU A 173 -18.43 33.96 -4.62
N LEU A 174 -19.36 34.06 -5.57
CA LEU A 174 -19.49 33.12 -6.70
C LEU A 174 -18.47 33.48 -7.79
N VAL A 175 -18.10 32.49 -8.60
CA VAL A 175 -17.23 32.66 -9.77
C VAL A 175 -17.79 31.88 -10.94
N THR A 176 -17.88 32.53 -12.10
CA THR A 176 -18.34 31.91 -13.35
C THR A 176 -17.15 31.67 -14.26
N THR A 177 -16.79 30.40 -14.44
CA THR A 177 -15.71 29.97 -15.34
C THR A 177 -16.27 29.73 -16.74
N ILE A 178 -15.50 30.12 -17.75
CA ILE A 178 -15.82 29.91 -19.17
C ILE A 178 -15.20 28.57 -19.59
N SER A 179 -16.01 27.63 -20.05
CA SER A 179 -15.52 26.34 -20.55
C SER A 179 -14.91 26.49 -21.95
N ALA A 180 -14.23 25.44 -22.45
CA ALA A 180 -13.70 25.46 -23.81
C ALA A 180 -14.78 25.65 -24.87
N ASP A 181 -15.95 25.02 -24.71
CA ASP A 181 -17.07 25.16 -25.64
C ASP A 181 -17.73 26.54 -25.52
N GLY A 182 -17.82 27.10 -24.30
CA GLY A 182 -18.23 28.49 -24.10
C GLY A 182 -17.29 29.48 -24.78
N PHE A 183 -15.98 29.26 -24.69
CA PHE A 183 -14.97 30.09 -25.35
C PHE A 183 -15.06 30.00 -26.88
N ILE A 184 -15.22 28.78 -27.43
CA ILE A 184 -15.45 28.58 -28.87
C ILE A 184 -16.73 29.30 -29.32
N SER A 185 -17.82 29.18 -28.56
CA SER A 185 -19.08 29.87 -28.86
C SER A 185 -18.94 31.40 -28.87
N LEU A 186 -18.14 31.96 -27.95
CA LEU A 186 -17.83 33.40 -27.94
C LEU A 186 -17.01 33.83 -29.16
N LEU A 187 -16.12 32.97 -29.68
CA LEU A 187 -15.37 33.23 -30.91
C LEU A 187 -16.28 33.16 -32.15
N GLU A 188 -17.14 32.14 -32.24
CA GLU A 188 -18.08 31.96 -33.35
C GLU A 188 -19.07 33.13 -33.44
N ARG A 189 -19.53 33.64 -32.29
CA ARG A 189 -20.41 34.82 -32.20
C ARG A 189 -19.67 36.16 -32.31
N GLN A 190 -18.37 36.15 -32.58
CA GLN A 190 -17.50 37.33 -32.71
C GLN A 190 -17.42 38.26 -31.49
N VAL A 191 -17.74 37.76 -30.29
CA VAL A 191 -17.78 38.57 -29.06
C VAL A 191 -16.36 39.01 -28.66
N ILE A 192 -15.41 38.07 -28.61
CA ILE A 192 -14.02 38.36 -28.23
C ILE A 192 -13.36 39.31 -29.24
N GLN A 193 -13.61 39.09 -30.54
CA GLN A 193 -13.05 39.90 -31.62
C GLN A 193 -13.55 41.34 -31.53
N THR A 194 -14.85 41.53 -31.31
CA THR A 194 -15.47 42.85 -31.16
C THR A 194 -14.90 43.59 -29.94
N ARG A 195 -14.79 42.92 -28.79
CA ARG A 195 -14.25 43.52 -27.55
C ARG A 195 -12.78 43.94 -27.67
N ILE A 196 -11.98 43.19 -28.44
CA ILE A 196 -10.58 43.57 -28.73
C ILE A 196 -10.53 44.77 -29.69
N LYS A 197 -11.40 44.83 -30.71
CA LYS A 197 -11.47 45.95 -31.65
C LYS A 197 -11.93 47.24 -30.97
N ASP A 198 -12.89 47.14 -30.05
CA ASP A 198 -13.44 48.27 -29.31
C ASP A 198 -12.56 48.72 -28.12
N GLY A 199 -11.41 48.05 -27.89
CA GLY A 199 -10.47 48.37 -26.81
C GLY A 199 -10.96 48.02 -25.40
N ARG A 200 -12.11 47.36 -25.27
CA ARG A 200 -12.68 46.92 -23.97
C ARG A 200 -11.98 45.68 -23.41
N LEU A 201 -11.26 44.95 -24.24
CA LEU A 201 -10.49 43.78 -23.86
C LEU A 201 -9.04 43.92 -24.34
N SER A 202 -8.09 43.89 -23.41
CA SER A 202 -6.68 43.97 -23.72
C SER A 202 -6.20 42.72 -24.45
N LYS A 203 -5.40 42.91 -25.51
CA LYS A 203 -4.74 41.80 -26.25
C LYS A 203 -3.79 41.00 -25.34
N SER A 204 -3.21 41.66 -24.33
CA SER A 204 -2.31 41.03 -23.36
C SER A 204 -2.95 39.90 -22.56
N ALA A 205 -4.29 39.86 -22.46
CA ALA A 205 -5.02 38.77 -21.82
C ALA A 205 -4.83 37.42 -22.55
N PHE A 206 -4.50 37.44 -23.83
CA PHE A 206 -4.34 36.25 -24.67
C PHE A 206 -2.88 35.99 -25.05
N GLU A 207 -1.97 36.92 -24.76
CA GLU A 207 -0.55 36.81 -25.15
C GLU A 207 0.12 35.61 -24.48
N HIS A 208 0.85 34.85 -25.29
CA HIS A 208 1.62 33.70 -24.84
C HIS A 208 2.52 34.00 -23.64
N TYR A 209 3.16 35.18 -23.60
CA TYR A 209 4.02 35.59 -22.49
C TYR A 209 3.24 35.74 -21.18
N THR A 210 2.11 36.44 -21.17
CA THR A 210 1.24 36.62 -19.98
C THR A 210 0.78 35.28 -19.40
N ILE A 211 0.48 34.32 -20.27
CA ILE A 211 0.00 33.00 -19.86
C ILE A 211 1.16 32.14 -19.33
N GLN A 212 2.35 32.24 -19.93
CA GLN A 212 3.52 31.50 -19.49
C GLN A 212 4.12 32.08 -18.19
N ASP A 213 4.11 33.40 -18.01
CA ASP A 213 4.58 34.09 -16.80
C ASP A 213 3.74 33.73 -15.57
N LYS A 214 2.44 33.47 -15.77
CA LYS A 214 1.56 32.93 -14.72
C LYS A 214 1.91 31.49 -14.33
N GLY A 215 2.55 30.72 -15.22
CA GLY A 215 2.80 29.30 -15.02
C GLY A 215 4.21 29.01 -14.50
N ASN A 216 4.32 28.29 -13.39
CA ASN A 216 5.59 27.92 -12.75
C ASN A 216 6.29 26.72 -13.44
N SER A 217 6.29 26.66 -14.78
CA SER A 217 6.96 25.60 -15.55
C SER A 217 8.49 25.69 -15.38
N ASN A 218 9.05 25.00 -14.39
CA ASN A 218 10.48 25.06 -14.09
C ASN A 218 11.28 24.04 -14.93
N ASN A 219 12.04 24.51 -15.91
CA ASN A 219 12.91 23.65 -16.75
C ASN A 219 13.93 22.84 -15.93
N LEU A 220 14.32 23.35 -14.76
CA LEU A 220 15.18 22.65 -13.80
C LEU A 220 14.52 21.37 -13.26
N ALA A 221 13.24 21.43 -12.90
CA ALA A 221 12.50 20.28 -12.39
C ALA A 221 12.37 19.19 -13.46
N LYS A 222 12.15 19.58 -14.72
CA LYS A 222 12.10 18.67 -15.88
C LYS A 222 13.43 17.95 -16.07
N MET A 223 14.54 18.67 -15.99
CA MET A 223 15.89 18.10 -16.09
C MET A 223 16.16 17.09 -14.96
N ILE A 224 15.81 17.43 -13.72
CA ILE A 224 15.98 16.53 -12.57
C ILE A 224 15.19 15.24 -12.77
N VAL A 225 13.95 15.32 -13.24
CA VAL A 225 13.10 14.15 -13.49
C VAL A 225 13.68 13.26 -14.58
N LEU A 226 14.15 13.84 -15.68
CA LEU A 226 14.81 13.08 -16.76
C LEU A 226 16.07 12.36 -16.27
N LEU A 227 16.88 13.03 -15.44
CA LEU A 227 18.06 12.42 -14.82
C LEU A 227 17.67 11.27 -13.88
N GLN A 228 16.61 11.41 -13.08
CA GLN A 228 16.12 10.36 -12.19
C GLN A 228 15.56 9.15 -12.96
N ILE A 229 14.77 9.38 -14.02
CA ILE A 229 14.26 8.32 -14.90
C ILE A 229 15.42 7.57 -15.55
N MET A 230 16.37 8.31 -16.14
CA MET A 230 17.55 7.72 -16.79
C MET A 230 18.36 6.89 -15.79
N TRP A 231 18.57 7.41 -14.58
CA TRP A 231 19.29 6.70 -13.52
C TRP A 231 18.59 5.40 -13.12
N MET A 232 17.25 5.41 -12.95
CA MET A 232 16.47 4.21 -12.66
C MET A 232 16.59 3.16 -13.78
N VAL A 233 16.50 3.60 -15.05
CA VAL A 233 16.65 2.71 -16.22
C VAL A 233 18.05 2.09 -16.26
N VAL A 234 19.10 2.88 -16.03
CA VAL A 234 20.49 2.37 -15.97
C VAL A 234 20.65 1.35 -14.85
N GLN A 235 20.09 1.60 -13.67
CA GLN A 235 20.13 0.63 -12.56
C GLN A 235 19.40 -0.68 -12.91
N LEU A 236 18.22 -0.60 -13.53
CA LEU A 236 17.46 -1.77 -13.96
C LEU A 236 18.22 -2.61 -14.99
N ILE A 237 18.76 -1.96 -16.03
CA ILE A 237 19.56 -2.63 -17.06
C ILE A 237 20.80 -3.26 -16.43
N GLY A 238 21.50 -2.53 -15.54
CA GLY A 238 22.65 -3.04 -14.82
C GLY A 238 22.33 -4.32 -14.05
N ARG A 239 21.23 -4.36 -13.31
CA ARG A 239 20.79 -5.56 -12.57
C ARG A 239 20.49 -6.74 -13.48
N ILE A 240 19.70 -6.51 -14.53
CA ILE A 240 19.33 -7.55 -15.49
C ILE A 240 20.59 -8.11 -16.16
N SER A 241 21.53 -7.24 -16.56
CA SER A 241 22.79 -7.64 -17.19
C SER A 241 23.72 -8.43 -16.26
N ALA A 242 23.66 -8.16 -14.95
CA ALA A 242 24.40 -8.88 -13.92
C ALA A 242 23.69 -10.16 -13.44
N GLY A 243 22.53 -10.52 -14.02
CA GLY A 243 21.74 -11.67 -13.60
C GLY A 243 21.11 -11.51 -12.20
N LEU A 244 20.99 -10.27 -11.70
CA LEU A 244 20.42 -9.97 -10.38
C LEU A 244 18.89 -9.81 -10.47
N PRO A 245 18.15 -10.26 -9.44
CA PRO A 245 16.69 -10.10 -9.42
C PRO A 245 16.29 -8.62 -9.35
N VAL A 246 15.27 -8.24 -10.11
CA VAL A 246 14.63 -6.91 -10.04
C VAL A 246 13.53 -6.98 -8.98
N THR A 247 13.49 -6.01 -8.06
CA THR A 247 12.44 -5.99 -7.04
C THR A 247 11.08 -5.62 -7.64
N LEU A 248 9.99 -6.06 -7.02
CA LEU A 248 8.63 -5.71 -7.46
C LEU A 248 8.38 -4.20 -7.47
N LEU A 249 8.97 -3.47 -6.51
CA LEU A 249 8.85 -2.01 -6.46
C LEU A 249 9.57 -1.33 -7.63
N GLU A 250 10.80 -1.75 -7.96
CA GLU A 250 11.52 -1.24 -9.13
C GLU A 250 10.79 -1.56 -10.43
N ALA A 251 10.26 -2.79 -10.56
CA ALA A 251 9.46 -3.19 -11.70
C ALA A 251 8.20 -2.31 -11.81
N HIS A 252 7.47 -2.08 -10.72
CA HIS A 252 6.30 -1.21 -10.73
C HIS A 252 6.65 0.22 -11.15
N VAL A 253 7.73 0.82 -10.63
CA VAL A 253 8.17 2.15 -11.04
C VAL A 253 8.51 2.18 -12.54
N ALA A 254 9.20 1.16 -13.04
CA ALA A 254 9.53 1.04 -14.47
C ALA A 254 8.28 0.98 -15.36
N ILE A 255 7.23 0.29 -14.92
CA ILE A 255 5.95 0.16 -15.63
C ILE A 255 5.22 1.51 -15.68
N GLN A 256 5.33 2.33 -14.63
CA GLN A 256 4.66 3.62 -14.53
C GLN A 256 5.33 4.73 -15.37
N ILE A 257 6.64 4.66 -15.58
CA ILE A 257 7.42 5.68 -16.33
C ILE A 257 6.86 5.95 -17.73
N PRO A 258 6.57 4.96 -18.59
CA PRO A 258 5.98 5.19 -19.92
C PRO A 258 4.67 5.98 -19.89
N PHE A 259 3.79 5.71 -18.92
CA PHE A 259 2.53 6.43 -18.78
C PHE A 259 2.76 7.89 -18.38
N ALA A 260 3.65 8.13 -17.42
CA ALA A 260 4.03 9.48 -17.00
C ALA A 260 4.64 10.28 -18.16
N VAL A 261 5.55 9.67 -18.94
CA VAL A 261 6.18 10.29 -20.11
C VAL A 261 5.15 10.60 -21.21
N ALA A 262 4.23 9.67 -21.50
CA ALA A 262 3.19 9.89 -22.50
C ALA A 262 2.21 10.99 -22.08
N ALA A 263 1.76 11.00 -20.82
CA ALA A 263 0.91 12.06 -20.28
C ALA A 263 1.62 13.41 -20.32
N TYR A 264 2.91 13.42 -19.99
CA TYR A 264 3.75 14.62 -20.04
C TYR A 264 3.89 15.17 -21.47
N ALA A 265 4.05 14.30 -22.47
CA ALA A 265 4.13 14.72 -23.87
C ALA A 265 2.85 15.43 -24.34
N PHE A 266 1.68 14.93 -23.95
CA PHE A 266 0.41 15.60 -24.24
C PHE A 266 0.27 16.96 -23.52
N TRP A 267 0.80 17.08 -22.31
CA TRP A 267 0.80 18.33 -21.55
C TRP A 267 2.03 19.23 -21.75
N TRP A 268 2.89 18.94 -22.71
CA TRP A 268 4.12 19.72 -22.91
C TRP A 268 3.88 21.23 -23.02
N SER A 269 2.77 21.63 -23.65
CA SER A 269 2.36 23.02 -23.82
C SER A 269 1.38 23.53 -22.75
N LYS A 270 0.93 22.68 -21.83
CA LYS A 270 -0.05 23.07 -20.81
C LYS A 270 0.66 23.90 -19.72
N PRO A 271 0.17 25.11 -19.38
CA PRO A 271 0.73 25.89 -18.27
C PRO A 271 0.66 25.12 -16.93
N LEU A 272 1.67 25.28 -16.07
CA LEU A 272 1.81 24.56 -14.79
C LEU A 272 1.53 25.49 -13.61
N ASP A 273 0.80 25.01 -12.61
CA ASP A 273 0.58 25.68 -11.31
C ASP A 273 0.10 27.15 -11.43
N ILE A 274 -0.96 27.35 -12.23
CA ILE A 274 -1.67 28.63 -12.34
C ILE A 274 -2.58 28.83 -11.13
N ASP A 275 -2.37 29.92 -10.39
CA ASP A 275 -3.16 30.23 -9.19
C ASP A 275 -4.51 30.89 -9.49
N GLU A 276 -4.58 31.80 -10.48
CA GLU A 276 -5.80 32.58 -10.74
C GLU A 276 -6.16 32.70 -12.24
N PRO A 277 -7.47 32.60 -12.58
CA PRO A 277 -7.96 32.81 -13.93
C PRO A 277 -7.89 34.29 -14.34
N ILE A 278 -7.97 34.54 -15.65
CA ILE A 278 -8.10 35.86 -16.25
C ILE A 278 -9.58 36.19 -16.39
N PHE A 279 -9.98 37.36 -15.87
CA PHE A 279 -11.37 37.80 -15.94
C PHE A 279 -11.66 38.53 -17.26
N LEU A 280 -12.64 38.05 -18.01
CA LEU A 280 -13.15 38.68 -19.23
C LEU A 280 -14.40 39.52 -18.92
N PRO A 281 -14.48 40.77 -19.39
CA PRO A 281 -15.66 41.62 -19.19
C PRO A 281 -16.78 41.20 -20.16
N LEU A 282 -17.67 40.31 -19.70
CA LEU A 282 -18.83 39.81 -20.46
C LEU A 282 -20.15 40.27 -19.82
N ASP A 283 -21.14 40.55 -20.67
CA ASP A 283 -22.49 40.94 -20.26
C ASP A 283 -23.49 39.76 -20.33
N GLY A 284 -24.67 39.90 -19.71
CA GLY A 284 -25.67 38.83 -19.57
C GLY A 284 -26.11 38.16 -20.89
N ASP A 285 -26.30 38.96 -21.95
CA ASP A 285 -26.73 38.47 -23.27
C ASP A 285 -25.63 37.69 -24.01
N GLU A 286 -24.38 38.01 -23.74
CA GLU A 286 -23.21 37.29 -24.28
C GLU A 286 -23.08 35.91 -23.62
N MET A 287 -23.48 35.80 -22.35
CA MET A 287 -23.53 34.55 -21.58
C MET A 287 -24.76 33.67 -21.87
N GLN A 288 -25.52 33.95 -22.94
CA GLN A 288 -26.68 33.13 -23.35
C GLN A 288 -27.75 33.02 -22.25
N GLY A 289 -27.90 34.05 -21.41
CA GLY A 289 -28.86 34.05 -20.30
C GLY A 289 -28.45 33.22 -19.07
N HIS A 290 -27.19 32.79 -18.99
CA HIS A 290 -26.64 32.05 -17.85
C HIS A 290 -26.77 32.83 -16.53
N ASP A 291 -27.29 32.19 -15.49
CA ASP A 291 -27.42 32.81 -14.18
C ASP A 291 -26.09 32.80 -13.42
N VAL A 292 -25.52 33.99 -13.22
CA VAL A 292 -24.28 34.19 -12.43
C VAL A 292 -24.54 34.30 -10.93
N ARG A 293 -25.81 34.36 -10.50
CA ARG A 293 -26.20 34.57 -9.09
C ARG A 293 -26.44 33.27 -8.33
N THR A 294 -26.54 32.14 -9.03
CA THR A 294 -26.76 30.82 -8.43
C THR A 294 -25.74 29.80 -8.95
N GLU A 295 -25.51 28.73 -8.19
CA GLU A 295 -24.65 27.63 -8.62
C GLU A 295 -25.28 26.92 -9.83
N THR A 296 -24.47 26.71 -10.87
CA THR A 296 -24.95 26.10 -12.11
C THR A 296 -25.39 24.67 -11.85
N ARG A 297 -26.57 24.29 -12.35
CA ARG A 297 -27.02 22.90 -12.36
C ARG A 297 -26.42 22.17 -13.57
N PHE A 298 -26.07 20.91 -13.37
CA PHE A 298 -25.60 20.07 -14.47
C PHE A 298 -26.74 19.82 -15.46
N GLU A 299 -26.55 20.22 -16.72
CA GLU A 299 -27.48 19.94 -17.84
C GLU A 299 -26.80 19.11 -18.94
N SER A 300 -25.52 19.36 -19.22
CA SER A 300 -24.74 18.62 -20.21
C SER A 300 -23.24 18.70 -19.94
N ARG A 301 -22.46 17.82 -20.58
CA ARG A 301 -20.99 17.81 -20.48
C ARG A 301 -20.34 19.08 -21.03
N ASP A 302 -20.84 19.61 -22.13
CA ASP A 302 -20.25 20.76 -22.85
C ASP A 302 -20.92 22.10 -22.47
N GLN A 303 -21.37 22.23 -21.23
CA GLN A 303 -21.96 23.49 -20.75
C GLN A 303 -20.99 24.67 -20.92
N PRO A 304 -21.43 25.80 -21.50
CA PRO A 304 -20.53 26.89 -21.87
C PRO A 304 -20.02 27.70 -20.66
N PHE A 305 -20.81 27.81 -19.60
CA PHE A 305 -20.49 28.59 -18.40
C PHE A 305 -20.80 27.78 -17.14
N ILE A 306 -19.92 27.87 -16.14
CA ILE A 306 -20.06 27.13 -14.89
C ILE A 306 -19.86 28.08 -13.71
N THR A 307 -20.90 28.31 -12.93
CA THR A 307 -20.90 29.15 -11.72
C THR A 307 -20.75 28.29 -10.46
N GLU A 308 -19.71 28.52 -9.67
CA GLU A 308 -19.43 27.80 -8.41
C GLU A 308 -19.02 28.73 -7.25
N LYS A 309 -19.09 28.24 -6.01
CA LYS A 309 -18.68 29.00 -4.81
C LYS A 309 -17.16 29.00 -4.62
N LYS A 310 -16.58 30.17 -4.30
CA LYS A 310 -15.15 30.29 -3.95
C LYS A 310 -14.76 29.69 -2.58
N SER A 311 -15.72 29.32 -1.72
CA SER A 311 -15.49 28.94 -0.32
C SER A 311 -15.15 27.45 -0.08
N HIS A 312 -15.23 26.59 -1.08
CA HIS A 312 -15.13 25.13 -0.94
C HIS A 312 -13.67 24.61 -0.93
N SER A 313 -12.94 24.81 0.17
CA SER A 313 -11.51 24.47 0.29
C SER A 313 -11.17 23.17 1.03
N SER A 314 -12.15 22.31 1.34
CA SER A 314 -11.86 21.05 2.06
C SER A 314 -11.25 19.98 1.14
N VAL A 315 -10.49 19.05 1.72
CA VAL A 315 -9.91 17.90 1.00
C VAL A 315 -11.00 17.10 0.28
N ILE A 316 -12.15 16.89 0.91
CA ILE A 316 -13.29 16.18 0.30
C ILE A 316 -13.80 16.89 -0.96
N HIS A 317 -13.91 18.21 -0.94
CA HIS A 317 -14.29 18.97 -2.13
C HIS A 317 -13.28 18.81 -3.25
N MET A 318 -11.98 18.84 -2.93
CA MET A 318 -10.92 18.66 -3.92
C MET A 318 -10.91 17.25 -4.49
N ILE A 319 -11.24 16.22 -3.70
CA ILE A 319 -11.43 14.85 -4.20
C ILE A 319 -12.53 14.80 -5.26
N PHE A 320 -13.71 15.36 -4.98
CA PHE A 320 -14.80 15.36 -5.97
C PHE A 320 -14.51 16.23 -7.18
N ARG A 321 -13.79 17.34 -6.98
CA ARG A 321 -13.32 18.17 -8.10
C ARG A 321 -12.38 17.37 -9.02
N VAL A 322 -11.42 16.64 -8.47
CA VAL A 322 -10.53 15.77 -9.27
C VAL A 322 -11.32 14.71 -10.00
N TRP A 323 -12.24 14.01 -9.32
CA TRP A 323 -13.07 13.00 -9.98
C TRP A 323 -13.90 13.58 -11.12
N HIS A 324 -14.56 14.72 -10.90
CA HIS A 324 -15.27 15.43 -11.96
C HIS A 324 -14.35 15.79 -13.13
N ASP A 325 -13.20 16.40 -12.84
CA ASP A 325 -12.26 16.86 -13.85
C ASP A 325 -11.66 15.71 -14.65
N ILE A 326 -11.53 14.51 -14.07
CA ILE A 326 -11.15 13.31 -14.81
C ILE A 326 -12.33 12.82 -15.66
N THR A 327 -13.52 12.66 -15.06
CA THR A 327 -14.66 12.05 -15.77
C THR A 327 -15.19 12.91 -16.91
N VAL A 328 -15.05 14.24 -16.85
CA VAL A 328 -15.52 15.14 -17.93
C VAL A 328 -14.73 14.99 -19.25
N TYR A 329 -13.62 14.25 -19.22
CA TYR A 329 -12.79 13.96 -20.41
C TYR A 329 -12.88 12.50 -20.85
N PHE A 330 -13.82 11.73 -20.30
CA PHE A 330 -13.91 10.28 -20.42
C PHE A 330 -15.10 9.83 -21.29
N ASP A 331 -15.22 10.34 -22.53
CA ASP A 331 -16.17 9.77 -23.50
C ASP A 331 -15.85 8.30 -23.82
N TRP A 332 -16.78 7.66 -24.52
CA TRP A 332 -16.62 6.29 -25.01
C TRP A 332 -15.31 6.04 -25.80
N GLN A 333 -14.75 7.05 -26.48
CA GLN A 333 -13.47 6.92 -27.19
C GLN A 333 -12.31 6.89 -26.19
N ALA A 334 -12.30 7.84 -25.24
CA ALA A 334 -11.35 7.86 -24.14
C ALA A 334 -11.46 6.60 -23.26
N GLU A 335 -12.66 6.07 -23.03
CA GLU A 335 -12.87 4.79 -22.32
C GLU A 335 -12.26 3.61 -23.06
N LEU A 336 -12.42 3.52 -24.39
CA LEU A 336 -11.79 2.48 -25.20
C LEU A 336 -10.26 2.56 -25.11
N VAL A 337 -9.71 3.77 -25.22
CA VAL A 337 -8.27 4.02 -25.08
C VAL A 337 -7.82 3.60 -23.68
N SER A 338 -8.54 4.02 -22.63
CA SER A 338 -8.26 3.67 -21.23
C SER A 338 -8.25 2.16 -21.02
N ALA A 339 -9.29 1.44 -21.47
CA ALA A 339 -9.37 -0.01 -21.39
C ALA A 339 -8.23 -0.70 -22.15
N SER A 340 -7.87 -0.20 -23.33
CA SER A 340 -6.75 -0.71 -24.11
C SER A 340 -5.42 -0.50 -23.38
N THR A 341 -5.20 0.68 -22.80
CA THR A 341 -3.99 0.97 -22.01
C THR A 341 -3.96 0.23 -20.68
N ALA A 342 -5.10 -0.09 -20.08
CA ALA A 342 -5.20 -0.93 -18.89
C ALA A 342 -4.79 -2.38 -19.19
N VAL A 343 -5.17 -2.91 -20.36
CA VAL A 343 -4.69 -4.22 -20.84
C VAL A 343 -3.19 -4.21 -21.07
N LEU A 344 -2.64 -3.13 -21.65
CA LEU A 344 -1.19 -2.97 -21.78
C LEU A 344 -0.51 -2.91 -20.41
N ASN A 345 -1.05 -2.14 -19.47
CA ASN A 345 -0.55 -2.05 -18.09
C ASN A 345 -0.54 -3.42 -17.39
N ALA A 346 -1.63 -4.18 -17.53
CA ALA A 346 -1.71 -5.56 -17.05
C ALA A 346 -0.65 -6.45 -17.69
N GLY A 347 -0.47 -6.38 -19.02
CA GLY A 347 0.56 -7.12 -19.74
C GLY A 347 1.97 -6.84 -19.21
N LEU A 348 2.27 -5.58 -18.86
CA LEU A 348 3.54 -5.21 -18.24
C LEU A 348 3.69 -5.79 -16.82
N HIS A 349 2.63 -5.81 -16.01
CA HIS A 349 2.63 -6.45 -14.68
C HIS A 349 2.76 -7.98 -14.77
N LEU A 350 2.34 -8.60 -15.87
CA LEU A 350 2.54 -10.04 -16.11
C LEU A 350 4.02 -10.38 -16.39
N ILE A 351 4.90 -9.42 -16.72
CA ILE A 351 6.34 -9.69 -16.91
C ILE A 351 6.96 -10.24 -15.62
N VAL A 352 6.46 -9.80 -14.44
CA VAL A 352 6.89 -10.27 -13.12
C VAL A 352 6.01 -11.39 -12.56
N TRP A 353 5.34 -12.16 -13.42
CA TRP A 353 4.43 -13.25 -13.03
C TRP A 353 5.08 -14.37 -12.20
N ASN A 354 6.36 -14.63 -12.48
CA ASN A 354 7.18 -15.64 -11.82
C ASN A 354 8.13 -15.06 -10.78
N SER A 355 7.97 -13.79 -10.40
CA SER A 355 8.74 -13.19 -9.32
C SER A 355 8.49 -13.90 -8.00
N HIS A 356 9.48 -13.82 -7.11
CA HIS A 356 9.38 -14.38 -5.77
C HIS A 356 8.42 -13.56 -4.90
N PHE A 357 7.58 -14.24 -4.12
CA PHE A 357 6.68 -13.66 -3.13
C PHE A 357 6.83 -14.42 -1.82
N PRO A 358 6.83 -13.73 -0.65
CA PRO A 358 7.01 -14.38 0.66
C PRO A 358 5.95 -15.44 0.96
N SER A 359 4.70 -15.21 0.55
CA SER A 359 3.61 -16.17 0.77
C SER A 359 2.90 -16.58 -0.53
N PRO A 360 2.31 -17.80 -0.57
CA PRO A 360 1.41 -18.20 -1.65
C PRO A 360 0.22 -17.25 -1.83
N THR A 361 -0.26 -16.65 -0.74
CA THR A 361 -1.36 -15.68 -0.74
C THR A 361 -0.97 -14.40 -1.45
N GLU A 362 0.19 -13.81 -1.14
CA GLU A 362 0.67 -12.60 -1.82
C GLU A 362 0.91 -12.86 -3.31
N ARG A 363 1.47 -14.03 -3.66
CA ARG A 363 1.61 -14.45 -5.06
C ARG A 363 0.27 -14.55 -5.77
N LEU A 364 -0.74 -15.12 -5.11
CA LEU A 364 -2.09 -15.24 -5.66
C LEU A 364 -2.74 -13.85 -5.82
N LEU A 365 -2.65 -12.99 -4.79
CA LEU A 365 -3.17 -11.62 -4.83
C LEU A 365 -2.51 -10.80 -5.94
N TRP A 366 -1.19 -10.90 -6.11
CA TRP A 366 -0.48 -10.26 -7.22
C TRP A 366 -1.02 -10.73 -8.57
N ARG A 367 -1.15 -12.04 -8.79
CA ARG A 367 -1.63 -12.62 -10.06
C ARG A 367 -3.07 -12.22 -10.36
N LEU A 368 -3.95 -12.28 -9.37
CA LEU A 368 -5.33 -11.84 -9.50
C LEU A 368 -5.41 -10.33 -9.78
N SER A 369 -4.57 -9.52 -9.13
CA SER A 369 -4.51 -8.08 -9.36
C SER A 369 -3.96 -7.75 -10.75
N ALA A 370 -2.88 -8.39 -11.19
CA ALA A 370 -2.29 -8.17 -12.51
C ALA A 370 -3.26 -8.53 -13.65
N ILE A 371 -4.03 -9.61 -13.50
CA ILE A 371 -5.12 -9.95 -14.45
C ILE A 371 -6.27 -8.95 -14.31
N GLY A 372 -6.67 -8.64 -13.07
CA GLY A 372 -7.78 -7.76 -12.75
C GLY A 372 -7.62 -6.37 -13.35
N VAL A 373 -6.44 -5.75 -13.23
CA VAL A 373 -6.15 -4.41 -13.77
C VAL A 373 -6.48 -4.29 -15.26
N GLY A 374 -6.26 -5.34 -16.05
CA GLY A 374 -6.55 -5.30 -17.49
C GLY A 374 -7.92 -5.85 -17.87
N LEU A 375 -8.30 -7.00 -17.28
CA LEU A 375 -9.55 -7.68 -17.60
C LEU A 375 -10.77 -6.84 -17.20
N PHE A 376 -10.66 -6.13 -16.09
CA PHE A 376 -11.81 -5.50 -15.47
C PHE A 376 -12.28 -4.22 -16.20
N PRO A 377 -11.42 -3.24 -16.53
CA PRO A 377 -11.79 -2.12 -17.40
C PRO A 377 -12.27 -2.57 -18.78
N LEU A 378 -11.69 -3.64 -19.33
CA LEU A 378 -12.10 -4.21 -20.61
C LEU A 378 -13.52 -4.78 -20.57
N LEU A 379 -13.83 -5.61 -19.56
CA LEU A 379 -15.17 -6.16 -19.38
C LEU A 379 -16.20 -5.06 -19.13
N MET A 380 -15.83 -4.03 -18.35
CA MET A 380 -16.69 -2.87 -18.10
C MET A 380 -17.00 -2.13 -19.42
N TYR A 381 -15.98 -1.80 -20.22
CA TYR A 381 -16.16 -1.17 -21.52
C TYR A 381 -17.06 -2.00 -22.45
N LEU A 382 -16.81 -3.32 -22.53
CA LEU A 382 -17.61 -4.24 -23.36
C LEU A 382 -19.06 -4.36 -22.89
N ALA A 383 -19.33 -4.23 -21.59
CA ALA A 383 -20.67 -4.28 -21.02
C ALA A 383 -21.48 -3.01 -21.32
N ILE A 384 -20.81 -1.84 -21.42
CA ILE A 384 -21.46 -0.53 -21.57
C ILE A 384 -21.57 -0.07 -23.05
N ARG A 385 -20.89 -0.77 -23.99
CA ARG A 385 -21.03 -0.65 -25.46
C ARG A 385 -21.28 0.78 -25.99
N LYS A 386 -20.24 1.62 -26.01
CA LYS A 386 -20.20 2.96 -26.66
C LYS A 386 -21.02 4.09 -26.01
N LYS A 387 -21.58 3.90 -24.81
CA LYS A 387 -22.28 5.00 -24.09
C LYS A 387 -21.54 5.56 -22.86
N GLY A 388 -20.65 4.78 -22.27
CA GLY A 388 -19.96 5.09 -21.03
C GLY A 388 -20.85 5.13 -19.78
N ILE A 389 -20.28 4.80 -18.62
CA ILE A 389 -20.84 5.17 -17.30
C ILE A 389 -20.68 6.69 -17.07
N GLU A 390 -19.85 7.32 -17.90
CA GLU A 390 -19.47 8.72 -17.91
C GLU A 390 -20.63 9.70 -17.59
N PRO A 391 -21.80 9.69 -18.25
CA PRO A 391 -22.82 10.73 -18.00
C PRO A 391 -23.36 10.69 -16.55
N TYR A 392 -23.50 9.49 -15.99
CA TYR A 392 -23.93 9.28 -14.60
C TYR A 392 -22.81 9.68 -13.62
N GLY A 393 -21.57 9.30 -13.92
CA GLY A 393 -20.39 9.65 -13.14
C GLY A 393 -20.15 11.16 -13.09
N ILE A 394 -20.15 11.83 -14.25
CA ILE A 394 -19.96 13.28 -14.36
C ILE A 394 -21.02 14.01 -13.55
N ARG A 395 -22.30 13.68 -13.73
CA ARG A 395 -23.38 14.34 -12.98
C ARG A 395 -23.21 14.15 -11.48
N TYR A 396 -22.90 12.92 -11.05
CA TYR A 396 -22.67 12.62 -9.64
C TYR A 396 -21.51 13.43 -9.07
N PHE A 397 -20.35 13.41 -9.72
CA PHE A 397 -19.17 14.14 -9.25
C PHE A 397 -19.37 15.66 -9.34
N TYR A 398 -20.07 16.15 -10.35
CA TYR A 398 -20.49 17.54 -10.47
C TYR A 398 -21.37 17.96 -9.29
N GLU A 399 -22.44 17.23 -9.00
CA GLU A 399 -23.32 17.55 -7.89
C GLU A 399 -22.61 17.39 -6.52
N ALA A 400 -21.72 16.40 -6.40
CA ALA A 400 -20.94 16.15 -5.19
C ALA A 400 -19.90 17.24 -4.92
N ARG A 401 -19.29 17.82 -5.95
CA ARG A 401 -18.32 18.92 -5.80
C ARG A 401 -18.95 20.22 -5.29
N LEU A 402 -20.27 20.37 -5.44
CA LEU A 402 -21.03 21.54 -4.97
C LEU A 402 -21.62 21.37 -3.55
N ASN A 403 -21.38 20.23 -2.88
CA ASN A 403 -21.94 19.96 -1.54
C ASN A 403 -21.20 20.69 -0.39
N GLY A 404 -21.70 21.86 0.00
CA GLY A 404 -21.25 22.53 1.23
C GLY A 404 -21.79 21.90 2.54
N GLY A 405 -21.15 22.18 3.68
CA GLY A 405 -21.62 21.78 5.03
C GLY A 405 -20.53 21.17 5.93
N SER A 406 -20.91 20.60 7.08
CA SER A 406 -19.98 19.85 7.95
C SER A 406 -19.56 18.52 7.29
N LEU A 407 -18.40 17.97 7.68
CA LEU A 407 -17.86 16.71 7.15
C LEU A 407 -18.90 15.57 7.16
N LEU A 408 -19.63 15.44 8.27
CA LEU A 408 -20.63 14.41 8.50
C LEU A 408 -21.87 14.55 7.58
N ARG A 409 -22.26 15.80 7.28
CA ARG A 409 -23.34 16.09 6.33
C ARG A 409 -22.88 15.86 4.90
N GLN A 410 -21.62 16.18 4.58
CA GLN A 410 -21.03 15.87 3.28
C GLN A 410 -21.01 14.36 3.05
N THR A 411 -20.59 13.55 4.02
CA THR A 411 -20.54 12.08 3.91
C THR A 411 -21.93 11.42 3.85
N ALA A 412 -22.92 11.93 4.60
CA ALA A 412 -24.28 11.40 4.54
C ALA A 412 -24.96 11.70 3.19
N ASN A 413 -24.83 12.94 2.70
CA ASN A 413 -25.31 13.33 1.37
C ASN A 413 -24.60 12.55 0.26
N LEU A 414 -23.32 12.22 0.46
CA LEU A 414 -22.52 11.43 -0.46
C LEU A 414 -23.09 10.02 -0.65
N LEU A 415 -23.32 9.29 0.45
CA LEU A 415 -23.86 7.94 0.41
C LEU A 415 -25.25 7.90 -0.24
N GLY A 416 -26.11 8.86 0.10
CA GLY A 416 -27.46 8.97 -0.47
C GLY A 416 -27.49 9.35 -1.95
N ARG A 417 -26.53 10.14 -2.45
CA ARG A 417 -26.41 10.45 -3.89
C ARG A 417 -25.70 9.35 -4.66
N PHE A 418 -24.75 8.64 -4.02
CA PHE A 418 -24.07 7.50 -4.61
C PHE A 418 -25.09 6.40 -4.92
N GLY A 419 -25.95 6.07 -3.95
CA GLY A 419 -27.04 5.11 -4.16
C GLY A 419 -27.97 5.49 -5.31
N ARG A 420 -28.32 6.78 -5.45
CA ARG A 420 -29.15 7.28 -6.56
C ARG A 420 -28.46 7.21 -7.92
N GLY A 421 -27.21 7.68 -8.03
CA GLY A 421 -26.47 7.58 -9.29
C GLY A 421 -26.26 6.14 -9.74
N PHE A 422 -26.05 5.22 -8.78
CA PHE A 422 -25.95 3.79 -9.04
C PHE A 422 -27.27 3.19 -9.52
N GLN A 423 -28.39 3.62 -8.94
CA GLN A 423 -29.73 3.26 -9.36
C GLN A 423 -30.01 3.78 -10.79
N ASP A 424 -29.74 5.05 -11.07
CA ASP A 424 -29.95 5.68 -12.37
C ASP A 424 -29.12 5.00 -13.47
N ALA A 425 -27.87 4.63 -13.17
CA ALA A 425 -27.00 3.86 -14.06
C ALA A 425 -27.53 2.44 -14.34
N CYS A 426 -28.18 1.79 -13.38
CA CYS A 426 -28.80 0.47 -13.58
C CYS A 426 -30.07 0.53 -14.45
N TYR A 427 -30.87 1.59 -14.28
CA TYR A 427 -32.19 1.76 -14.91
C TYR A 427 -32.17 2.58 -16.22
N GLN A 428 -31.00 3.03 -16.69
CA GLN A 428 -30.85 3.80 -17.94
C GLN A 428 -31.71 5.06 -17.98
N VAL A 429 -31.76 5.82 -16.89
CA VAL A 429 -32.45 7.13 -16.90
C VAL A 429 -31.71 8.04 -17.87
N ASP A 430 -32.40 8.57 -18.88
CA ASP A 430 -31.79 9.42 -19.91
C ASP A 430 -31.50 10.81 -19.32
N LEU A 431 -30.23 11.21 -19.32
CA LEU A 431 -29.76 12.38 -18.58
C LEU A 431 -29.51 13.61 -19.46
N GLU A 432 -29.40 13.45 -20.79
CA GLU A 432 -29.16 14.55 -21.74
C GLU A 432 -30.43 14.79 -22.57
N SER A 433 -31.11 15.92 -22.35
CA SER A 433 -32.43 16.19 -22.94
C SER A 433 -32.43 16.69 -24.38
N LYS A 434 -31.27 16.80 -25.04
CA LYS A 434 -31.14 17.33 -26.39
C LYS A 434 -30.38 16.36 -27.30
N ASP A 435 -31.13 15.82 -28.26
CA ASP A 435 -30.67 15.02 -29.40
C ASP A 435 -29.83 13.78 -29.08
N SER A 436 -30.50 12.63 -28.94
CA SER A 436 -29.97 11.43 -29.58
C SER A 436 -31.06 10.45 -29.97
N THR A 437 -31.19 10.26 -31.27
CA THR A 437 -31.79 9.07 -31.85
C THR A 437 -31.06 7.84 -31.31
N GLN A 438 -31.81 6.94 -30.68
CA GLN A 438 -31.48 5.54 -30.41
C GLN A 438 -30.02 5.29 -29.98
N ARG A 439 -29.77 5.64 -28.74
CA ARG A 439 -28.51 5.39 -28.06
C ARG A 439 -28.69 3.99 -27.40
N ASP A 440 -27.89 2.97 -27.72
CA ASP A 440 -27.99 1.61 -27.12
C ASP A 440 -27.42 1.56 -25.69
N GLY A 441 -28.23 1.21 -24.68
CA GLY A 441 -27.83 1.12 -23.27
C GLY A 441 -27.07 -0.16 -22.90
N TRP A 442 -27.16 -0.56 -21.62
CA TRP A 442 -26.93 -1.96 -21.26
C TRP A 442 -27.66 -2.87 -22.23
N PRO A 443 -27.09 -4.03 -22.59
CA PRO A 443 -27.76 -4.95 -23.48
C PRO A 443 -29.19 -5.26 -22.98
N ASP A 444 -30.17 -5.26 -23.87
CA ASP A 444 -31.58 -5.45 -23.50
C ASP A 444 -31.83 -6.77 -22.75
N TRP A 445 -30.96 -7.77 -22.98
CA TRP A 445 -31.00 -9.06 -22.31
C TRP A 445 -30.48 -9.03 -20.86
N MET A 446 -29.78 -7.98 -20.44
CA MET A 446 -29.09 -7.92 -19.16
C MET A 446 -29.98 -7.31 -18.06
N PRO A 447 -30.43 -8.07 -17.05
CA PRO A 447 -31.36 -7.59 -16.02
C PRO A 447 -30.70 -6.63 -15.01
N ALA A 448 -31.48 -5.71 -14.43
CA ALA A 448 -30.98 -4.64 -13.54
C ALA A 448 -30.12 -5.13 -12.36
N TRP A 449 -30.44 -6.27 -11.75
CA TRP A 449 -29.66 -6.85 -10.65
C TRP A 449 -28.25 -7.28 -11.08
N SER A 450 -28.09 -7.74 -12.33
CA SER A 450 -26.79 -8.15 -12.87
C SER A 450 -25.90 -6.94 -13.19
N ARG A 451 -26.53 -5.84 -13.63
CA ARG A 451 -25.88 -4.53 -13.84
C ARG A 451 -25.35 -3.98 -12.52
N PHE A 452 -26.19 -4.05 -11.49
CA PHE A 452 -25.84 -3.67 -10.12
C PHE A 452 -24.65 -4.48 -9.59
N MET A 453 -24.64 -5.80 -9.79
CA MET A 453 -23.53 -6.66 -9.34
C MET A 453 -22.21 -6.35 -10.04
N LEU A 454 -22.20 -6.10 -11.35
CA LEU A 454 -20.97 -5.73 -12.07
C LEU A 454 -20.40 -4.39 -11.58
N LEU A 455 -21.26 -3.39 -11.37
CA LEU A 455 -20.85 -2.10 -10.81
C LEU A 455 -20.36 -2.24 -9.37
N LEU A 456 -20.93 -3.15 -8.58
CA LEU A 456 -20.54 -3.33 -7.17
C LEU A 456 -19.21 -4.06 -7.06
N ILE A 457 -18.94 -4.99 -7.99
CA ILE A 457 -17.61 -5.59 -8.19
C ILE A 457 -16.62 -4.53 -8.68
N PHE A 458 -17.05 -3.55 -9.50
CA PHE A 458 -16.19 -2.41 -9.89
C PHE A 458 -15.70 -1.63 -8.70
N VAL A 459 -16.64 -1.12 -7.92
CA VAL A 459 -16.32 -0.29 -6.77
C VAL A 459 -15.62 -1.13 -5.69
N GLY A 460 -16.07 -2.36 -5.47
CA GLY A 460 -15.49 -3.30 -4.53
C GLY A 460 -14.05 -3.67 -4.85
N SER A 461 -13.73 -4.00 -6.11
CA SER A 461 -12.36 -4.28 -6.54
C SER A 461 -11.46 -3.05 -6.46
N LEU A 462 -11.98 -1.86 -6.79
CA LEU A 462 -11.30 -0.58 -6.63
C LEU A 462 -10.91 -0.32 -5.16
N LEU A 463 -11.83 -0.54 -4.23
CA LEU A 463 -11.61 -0.41 -2.78
C LEU A 463 -10.70 -1.52 -2.24
N SER A 464 -10.90 -2.77 -2.64
CA SER A 464 -10.08 -3.91 -2.22
C SER A 464 -8.62 -3.78 -2.66
N TYR A 465 -8.35 -3.22 -3.84
CA TYR A 465 -6.99 -2.92 -4.29
C TYR A 465 -6.29 -1.92 -3.35
N THR A 466 -6.99 -0.90 -2.87
CA THR A 466 -6.45 0.10 -1.91
C THR A 466 -6.29 -0.42 -0.47
N LEU A 467 -7.14 -1.36 -0.05
CA LEU A 467 -7.14 -1.91 1.32
C LEU A 467 -6.16 -3.08 1.51
N SER A 468 -5.74 -3.75 0.44
CA SER A 468 -4.88 -4.95 0.50
C SER A 468 -3.39 -4.65 0.75
N MET A 469 -3.01 -3.41 1.07
CA MET A 469 -1.63 -2.96 1.26
C MET A 469 -1.24 -2.71 2.73
N VAL A 470 -2.02 -3.15 3.72
CA VAL A 470 -1.71 -2.93 5.13
C VAL A 470 -1.59 -4.26 5.88
N GLN A 471 -0.37 -4.76 6.04
CA GLN A 471 -0.06 -5.68 7.15
C GLN A 471 -0.04 -4.86 8.44
N SER A 472 -0.88 -5.22 9.41
CA SER A 472 -0.87 -4.61 10.74
C SER A 472 0.12 -5.36 11.63
N TRP A 473 1.23 -4.71 11.98
CA TRP A 473 2.15 -5.18 13.01
C TRP A 473 1.56 -4.93 14.40
N THR A 474 1.80 -5.84 15.35
CA THR A 474 1.49 -5.62 16.77
C THR A 474 2.76 -5.30 17.58
N THR A 475 2.61 -4.79 18.79
CA THR A 475 3.71 -4.54 19.73
C THR A 475 3.39 -5.17 21.08
N LEU A 476 4.40 -5.47 21.90
CA LEU A 476 4.16 -5.96 23.27
C LEU A 476 3.25 -4.99 24.05
N ARG A 477 3.46 -3.68 23.90
CA ARG A 477 2.60 -2.64 24.50
C ARG A 477 1.15 -2.76 24.06
N ASN A 478 0.88 -3.01 22.78
CA ASN A 478 -0.47 -3.21 22.28
C ASN A 478 -1.09 -4.48 22.89
N LEU A 479 -0.33 -5.58 22.97
CA LEU A 479 -0.79 -6.83 23.60
C LEU A 479 -1.13 -6.63 25.09
N GLN A 480 -0.32 -5.86 25.83
CA GLN A 480 -0.56 -5.54 27.24
C GLN A 480 -1.78 -4.61 27.42
N THR A 481 -1.99 -3.69 26.49
CA THR A 481 -3.09 -2.71 26.56
C THR A 481 -4.44 -3.36 26.26
N THR A 482 -4.50 -4.36 25.38
CA THR A 482 -5.76 -5.04 25.05
C THR A 482 -6.28 -5.89 26.20
N LYS A 483 -5.41 -6.28 27.15
CA LYS A 483 -5.73 -7.17 28.28
C LYS A 483 -6.37 -8.50 27.85
N GLN A 484 -6.15 -8.91 26.60
CA GLN A 484 -6.67 -10.16 26.04
C GLN A 484 -5.78 -11.36 26.37
N TYR A 485 -4.51 -11.11 26.66
CA TYR A 485 -3.51 -12.13 26.92
C TYR A 485 -3.09 -12.11 28.38
N HIS A 486 -2.82 -13.28 28.95
CA HIS A 486 -2.18 -13.49 30.26
C HIS A 486 -1.32 -14.74 30.19
N ASN A 487 -0.42 -14.93 31.16
CA ASN A 487 0.38 -16.15 31.27
C ASN A 487 -0.16 -17.07 32.36
N GLU A 488 -0.35 -18.34 32.04
CA GLU A 488 -0.73 -19.38 33.00
C GLU A 488 0.51 -20.15 33.49
N PHE A 489 0.52 -20.44 34.79
CA PHE A 489 1.59 -21.18 35.47
C PHE A 489 1.08 -22.57 35.86
N THR A 490 1.65 -23.62 35.27
CA THR A 490 1.22 -25.00 35.50
C THR A 490 2.39 -25.83 36.06
N PRO A 491 2.38 -26.20 37.35
CA PRO A 491 3.40 -27.10 37.91
C PRO A 491 3.37 -28.47 37.24
N ASP A 492 4.54 -29.07 37.02
CA ASP A 492 4.65 -30.43 36.49
C ASP A 492 3.89 -31.44 37.37
N THR A 493 3.39 -32.50 36.75
CA THR A 493 2.60 -33.51 37.47
C THR A 493 3.46 -34.29 38.45
N ILE A 494 4.71 -34.59 38.10
CA ILE A 494 5.68 -35.36 38.90
C ILE A 494 6.62 -34.40 39.65
N HIS A 495 7.24 -33.47 38.92
CA HIS A 495 8.31 -32.62 39.43
C HIS A 495 7.81 -31.22 39.79
N LYS A 496 7.13 -31.05 40.94
CA LYS A 496 6.44 -29.80 41.32
C LYS A 496 7.29 -28.52 41.31
N ASN A 497 8.62 -28.64 41.35
CA ASN A 497 9.56 -27.52 41.26
C ASN A 497 9.84 -27.07 39.82
N LEU A 498 9.34 -27.80 38.83
CA LEU A 498 9.33 -27.41 37.42
C LEU A 498 7.95 -26.86 37.08
N ILE A 499 7.89 -25.61 36.62
CA ILE A 499 6.63 -24.91 36.33
C ILE A 499 6.62 -24.46 34.87
N SER A 500 5.58 -24.86 34.13
CA SER A 500 5.34 -24.38 32.77
C SER A 500 4.71 -23.00 32.79
N ILE A 501 5.22 -22.09 31.97
CA ILE A 501 4.66 -20.75 31.75
C ILE A 501 4.27 -20.64 30.28
N HIS A 502 3.01 -20.35 29.98
CA HIS A 502 2.53 -20.21 28.60
C HIS A 502 1.42 -19.16 28.48
N THR A 503 1.33 -18.53 27.31
CA THR A 503 0.39 -17.43 27.07
C THR A 503 -0.98 -17.93 26.61
N VAL A 504 -2.04 -17.41 27.23
CA VAL A 504 -3.45 -17.70 26.93
C VAL A 504 -4.18 -16.40 26.55
N PRO A 505 -4.92 -16.37 25.42
CA PRO A 505 -5.04 -17.43 24.41
C PRO A 505 -3.72 -17.64 23.65
N ARG A 506 -3.60 -18.77 22.93
CA ARG A 506 -2.39 -19.17 22.19
C ARG A 506 -1.83 -18.00 21.38
N LEU A 507 -0.62 -17.57 21.72
CA LEU A 507 0.13 -16.52 21.03
C LEU A 507 1.31 -17.14 20.27
N ALA A 508 1.62 -16.60 19.08
CA ALA A 508 2.66 -17.12 18.19
C ALA A 508 2.48 -18.64 17.94
N ILE A 509 3.54 -19.43 18.06
CA ILE A 509 3.47 -20.89 17.86
C ILE A 509 2.91 -21.63 19.06
N GLY A 510 2.65 -20.97 20.19
CA GLY A 510 2.10 -21.59 21.40
C GLY A 510 3.11 -22.36 22.23
N GLN A 511 4.38 -21.99 22.16
CA GLN A 511 5.46 -22.53 22.97
C GLN A 511 5.33 -22.13 24.44
N ARG A 512 6.01 -22.86 25.33
CA ARG A 512 6.10 -22.55 26.76
C ARG A 512 7.54 -22.25 27.17
N ALA A 513 7.69 -21.52 28.27
CA ALA A 513 8.93 -21.46 29.04
C ALA A 513 8.82 -22.40 30.25
N LEU A 514 9.95 -22.89 30.75
CA LEU A 514 10.02 -23.78 31.90
C LEU A 514 10.82 -23.12 33.03
N LEU A 515 10.12 -22.76 34.11
CA LEU A 515 10.72 -22.22 35.32
C LEU A 515 11.23 -23.37 36.21
N CYS A 516 12.55 -23.48 36.31
CA CYS A 516 13.24 -24.48 37.12
C CYS A 516 13.56 -23.90 38.49
N ARG A 517 12.86 -24.35 39.54
CA ARG A 517 13.07 -23.87 40.91
C ARG A 517 14.05 -24.76 41.66
N THR A 518 15.24 -24.26 41.91
CA THR A 518 16.25 -24.96 42.72
C THR A 518 16.35 -24.34 44.11
N THR A 519 17.11 -24.95 45.02
CA THR A 519 17.35 -24.41 46.35
C THR A 519 18.26 -23.18 46.36
N THR A 520 19.05 -22.96 45.29
CA THR A 520 20.01 -21.84 45.20
C THR A 520 19.50 -20.68 44.34
N GLY A 521 18.48 -20.93 43.52
CA GLY A 521 17.84 -19.93 42.67
C GLY A 521 16.99 -20.54 41.56
N ASN A 522 16.28 -19.70 40.82
CA ASN A 522 15.47 -20.18 39.69
C ASN A 522 16.17 -19.90 38.36
N LEU A 523 16.03 -20.83 37.43
CA LEU A 523 16.46 -20.67 36.04
C LEU A 523 15.24 -20.74 35.13
N LEU A 524 15.17 -19.85 34.14
CA LEU A 524 14.18 -19.98 33.08
C LEU A 524 14.81 -20.71 31.89
N TRP A 525 14.26 -21.87 31.54
CA TRP A 525 14.58 -22.57 30.31
C TRP A 525 13.62 -22.11 29.21
N ASP A 526 14.21 -21.64 28.12
CA ASP A 526 13.53 -20.97 27.02
C ASP A 526 12.75 -19.71 27.46
N CYS A 527 12.12 -19.00 26.52
CA CYS A 527 11.44 -17.74 26.78
C CYS A 527 10.18 -17.60 25.92
N ILE A 528 9.16 -16.90 26.44
CA ILE A 528 7.91 -16.61 25.74
C ILE A 528 7.75 -15.12 25.50
N THR A 529 7.03 -14.77 24.43
CA THR A 529 6.93 -13.39 23.94
C THR A 529 6.19 -12.45 24.90
N TYR A 530 5.08 -12.90 25.49
CA TYR A 530 4.21 -12.06 26.31
C TYR A 530 4.67 -12.04 27.77
N ILE A 531 4.79 -10.82 28.32
CA ILE A 531 5.12 -10.57 29.73
C ILE A 531 4.31 -9.36 30.20
N ASP A 532 3.75 -9.46 31.40
CA ASP A 532 2.97 -8.43 32.06
C ASP A 532 3.28 -8.36 33.56
N ASP A 533 2.77 -7.35 34.23
CA ASP A 533 3.06 -7.08 35.65
C ASP A 533 2.65 -8.24 36.57
N GLU A 534 1.60 -8.98 36.22
CA GLU A 534 1.14 -10.16 36.97
C GLU A 534 2.15 -11.31 36.84
N THR A 535 2.63 -11.61 35.63
CA THR A 535 3.70 -12.59 35.38
C THR A 535 4.95 -12.22 36.17
N VAL A 536 5.35 -10.95 36.14
CA VAL A 536 6.53 -10.43 36.85
C VAL A 536 6.38 -10.60 38.36
N SER A 537 5.24 -10.18 38.91
CA SER A 537 4.93 -10.33 40.33
C SER A 537 4.99 -11.79 40.74
N LYS A 538 4.42 -12.69 39.93
CA LYS A 538 4.38 -14.11 40.24
C LYS A 538 5.76 -14.76 40.25
N ILE A 539 6.62 -14.43 39.30
CA ILE A 539 7.99 -14.94 39.26
C ILE A 539 8.80 -14.42 40.45
N ASN A 540 8.61 -13.15 40.84
CA ASN A 540 9.26 -12.59 42.02
C ASN A 540 8.81 -13.27 43.32
N GLU A 541 7.51 -13.56 43.49
CA GLU A 541 6.99 -14.37 44.60
C GLU A 541 7.62 -15.77 44.66
N LEU A 542 7.94 -16.34 43.50
CA LEU A 542 8.55 -17.67 43.38
C LEU A 542 10.08 -17.67 43.56
N GLY A 543 10.70 -16.50 43.78
CA GLY A 543 12.14 -16.34 44.07
C GLY A 543 12.94 -15.61 42.99
N GLY A 544 12.29 -14.98 41.99
CA GLY A 544 12.96 -14.25 40.90
C GLY A 544 13.68 -15.19 39.92
N LEU A 545 14.58 -14.66 39.10
CA LEU A 545 15.42 -15.42 38.16
C LEU A 545 16.90 -15.14 38.38
N LYS A 546 17.74 -16.18 38.31
CA LYS A 546 19.22 -16.07 38.27
C LYS A 546 19.76 -16.00 36.85
N GLY A 547 18.99 -16.47 35.88
CA GLY A 547 19.33 -16.40 34.48
C GLY A 547 18.26 -17.04 33.61
N ILE A 548 18.37 -16.76 32.31
CA ILE A 548 17.55 -17.35 31.26
C ILE A 548 18.51 -18.11 30.34
N VAL A 549 18.23 -19.37 30.05
CA VAL A 549 18.99 -20.14 29.04
C VAL A 549 18.05 -20.44 27.90
N ILE A 550 18.43 -20.06 26.69
CA ILE A 550 17.61 -20.29 25.50
C ILE A 550 18.21 -21.45 24.70
N SER A 551 17.36 -22.42 24.35
CA SER A 551 17.76 -23.64 23.65
C SER A 551 18.28 -23.36 22.24
N HIS A 552 17.60 -22.49 21.48
CA HIS A 552 17.90 -22.15 20.08
C HIS A 552 17.14 -20.88 19.62
N PRO A 553 17.44 -20.31 18.42
CA PRO A 553 16.95 -19.00 17.97
C PRO A 553 15.43 -18.76 17.95
N HIS A 554 14.59 -19.79 17.82
CA HIS A 554 13.14 -19.61 17.82
C HIS A 554 12.58 -19.01 19.12
N PHE A 555 13.34 -19.12 20.22
CA PHE A 555 12.93 -18.65 21.54
C PHE A 555 13.52 -17.28 21.90
N TYR A 556 14.25 -16.60 20.99
CA TYR A 556 14.81 -15.27 21.28
C TYR A 556 13.73 -14.26 21.65
N THR A 557 12.54 -14.26 21.02
CA THR A 557 11.36 -13.52 21.52
C THR A 557 11.66 -12.14 22.16
N THR A 558 11.15 -11.88 23.38
CA THR A 558 11.39 -10.66 24.19
C THR A 558 12.42 -10.90 25.30
N HIS A 559 13.33 -11.87 25.14
CA HIS A 559 14.29 -12.30 26.16
C HIS A 559 15.06 -11.17 26.86
N LEU A 560 15.49 -10.14 26.13
CA LEU A 560 16.19 -8.99 26.71
C LEU A 560 15.30 -8.20 27.68
N HIS A 561 14.01 -8.07 27.37
CA HIS A 561 13.07 -7.38 28.23
C HIS A 561 12.82 -8.19 29.51
N TRP A 562 12.70 -9.52 29.40
CA TRP A 562 12.69 -10.40 30.57
C TRP A 562 13.96 -10.26 31.41
N ALA A 563 15.13 -10.28 30.77
CA ALA A 563 16.44 -10.14 31.41
C ALA A 563 16.57 -8.82 32.18
N GLU A 564 16.07 -7.73 31.60
CA GLU A 564 16.05 -6.41 32.20
C GLU A 564 15.13 -6.35 33.44
N ILE A 565 13.91 -6.87 33.32
CA ILE A 565 12.93 -6.88 34.41
C ILE A 565 13.42 -7.68 35.62
N PHE A 566 14.04 -8.85 35.39
CA PHE A 566 14.50 -9.73 36.45
C PHE A 566 15.96 -9.51 36.84
N ASP A 567 16.61 -8.48 36.28
CA ASP A 567 18.02 -8.16 36.50
C ASP A 567 18.96 -9.37 36.39
N CYS A 568 18.81 -10.15 35.30
CA CYS A 568 19.55 -11.40 35.12
C CYS A 568 20.18 -11.51 33.70
N PRO A 569 21.21 -12.35 33.52
CA PRO A 569 21.78 -12.63 32.21
C PRO A 569 20.92 -13.61 31.39
N VAL A 570 20.98 -13.48 30.06
CA VAL A 570 20.44 -14.45 29.11
C VAL A 570 21.60 -15.16 28.40
N TYR A 571 21.67 -16.48 28.53
CA TYR A 571 22.72 -17.29 27.94
C TYR A 571 22.29 -17.85 26.59
N LEU A 572 23.06 -17.53 25.55
CA LEU A 572 22.87 -17.98 24.17
C LEU A 572 24.11 -18.73 23.68
N ALA A 573 23.94 -19.80 22.91
CA ALA A 573 25.10 -20.45 22.28
C ALA A 573 25.80 -19.48 21.32
N ARG A 574 27.14 -19.47 21.31
CA ARG A 574 27.90 -18.53 20.46
C ARG A 574 27.66 -18.76 18.97
N GLU A 575 27.51 -20.00 18.57
CA GLU A 575 27.24 -20.41 17.20
C GLU A 575 25.92 -19.79 16.70
N ASP A 576 25.00 -19.50 17.61
CA ASP A 576 23.69 -18.95 17.26
C ASP A 576 23.65 -17.42 17.21
N ARG A 577 24.80 -16.74 17.39
CA ARG A 577 24.89 -15.27 17.41
C ARG A 577 24.37 -14.60 16.15
N GLU A 578 24.50 -15.24 14.99
CA GLU A 578 24.05 -14.68 13.72
C GLU A 578 22.53 -14.48 13.64
N TRP A 579 21.76 -15.24 14.44
CA TRP A 579 20.30 -15.12 14.50
C TRP A 579 19.81 -14.08 15.53
N VAL A 580 20.72 -13.40 16.24
CA VAL A 580 20.36 -12.35 17.19
C VAL A 580 20.03 -11.05 16.44
N VAL A 581 18.74 -10.73 16.37
CA VAL A 581 18.24 -9.52 15.69
C VAL A 581 18.27 -8.26 16.56
N CYS A 582 18.31 -8.41 17.88
CA CYS A 582 18.37 -7.30 18.84
C CYS A 582 19.50 -7.57 19.84
N PRO A 583 20.69 -6.95 19.67
CA PRO A 583 21.78 -7.11 20.62
C PRO A 583 21.53 -6.32 21.91
N GLY A 584 21.97 -6.84 23.05
CA GLY A 584 21.85 -6.15 24.33
C GLY A 584 22.87 -6.61 25.36
N GLU A 585 23.15 -5.75 26.36
CA GLU A 585 24.25 -5.96 27.33
C GLU A 585 24.06 -7.20 28.22
N ARG A 586 22.82 -7.66 28.40
CA ARG A 586 22.49 -8.85 29.22
C ARG A 586 22.64 -10.18 28.47
N GLN A 587 22.97 -10.16 27.18
CA GLN A 587 23.25 -11.38 26.41
C GLN A 587 24.67 -11.89 26.68
N VAL A 588 24.76 -13.16 27.08
CA VAL A 588 26.02 -13.85 27.34
C VAL A 588 26.17 -15.02 26.38
N PHE A 589 27.14 -14.93 25.49
CA PHE A 589 27.42 -15.99 24.51
C PHE A 589 28.40 -17.01 25.07
N TRP A 590 28.01 -18.28 25.15
CA TRP A 590 28.84 -19.37 25.68
C TRP A 590 29.38 -20.29 24.57
N ASP A 591 30.67 -20.64 24.68
CA ASP A 591 31.39 -21.48 23.69
C ASP A 591 31.45 -22.95 24.06
N SER A 592 31.53 -23.24 25.35
CA SER A 592 31.77 -24.60 25.85
C SER A 592 30.66 -25.55 25.40
N GLY A 593 30.95 -26.84 25.30
CA GLY A 593 29.90 -27.85 25.01
C GLY A 593 28.88 -27.98 26.15
N ARG A 594 29.22 -27.50 27.35
CA ARG A 594 28.37 -27.49 28.54
C ARG A 594 28.44 -26.14 29.24
N LEU A 595 27.29 -25.65 29.70
CA LEU A 595 27.17 -24.43 30.49
C LEU A 595 26.57 -24.77 31.85
N SER A 596 27.25 -24.34 32.91
CA SER A 596 26.69 -24.24 34.25
C SER A 596 26.38 -22.78 34.54
N VAL A 597 25.15 -22.47 34.93
CA VAL A 597 24.71 -21.09 35.15
C VAL A 597 25.07 -20.65 36.58
N PRO A 598 25.73 -19.49 36.74
CA PRO A 598 25.98 -18.90 38.04
C PRO A 598 24.74 -18.82 38.94
N GLY A 599 24.87 -19.25 40.20
CA GLY A 599 23.78 -19.30 41.19
C GLY A 599 22.90 -20.56 41.16
N VAL A 600 23.02 -21.42 40.15
CA VAL A 600 22.35 -22.75 40.06
C VAL A 600 23.34 -23.84 39.64
N GLU A 601 24.61 -23.65 39.96
CA GLU A 601 25.70 -24.50 39.53
C GLU A 601 25.55 -25.93 40.05
N GLY A 602 25.96 -26.90 39.22
CA GLY A 602 26.07 -28.29 39.64
C GLY A 602 24.79 -29.11 39.55
N ASP A 603 23.60 -28.48 39.54
CA ASP A 603 22.30 -29.17 39.41
C ASP A 603 21.69 -29.03 38.01
N LEU A 604 21.69 -27.82 37.45
CA LEU A 604 21.24 -27.53 36.08
C LEU A 604 22.43 -27.32 35.14
N VAL A 605 22.48 -28.08 34.05
CA VAL A 605 23.56 -28.01 33.06
C VAL A 605 22.98 -27.98 31.66
N ALA A 606 23.22 -26.90 30.92
CA ALA A 606 22.87 -26.83 29.51
C ALA A 606 23.95 -27.53 28.68
N VAL A 607 23.56 -28.32 27.68
CA VAL A 607 24.45 -29.14 26.86
C VAL A 607 24.15 -28.86 25.40
N LYS A 608 25.17 -28.48 24.62
CA LYS A 608 25.03 -28.30 23.17
C LYS A 608 24.84 -29.66 22.53
N THR A 609 23.76 -29.81 21.78
CA THR A 609 23.48 -31.00 20.97
C THR A 609 23.70 -30.73 19.49
N GLY A 610 23.61 -29.48 19.05
CA GLY A 610 23.59 -29.14 17.63
C GLY A 610 22.37 -29.72 16.92
N GLY A 611 22.47 -29.91 15.61
CA GLY A 611 21.40 -30.45 14.77
C GLY A 611 20.44 -29.38 14.26
N HIS A 612 19.40 -29.04 15.02
CA HIS A 612 18.35 -28.11 14.56
C HIS A 612 18.92 -26.72 14.21
N PHE A 613 19.75 -26.18 15.11
CA PHE A 613 20.71 -25.11 14.87
C PHE A 613 22.10 -25.56 15.38
N PRO A 614 23.20 -25.00 14.85
CA PRO A 614 24.54 -25.33 15.31
C PRO A 614 24.73 -25.19 16.83
N GLY A 615 24.14 -24.15 17.45
CA GLY A 615 24.20 -23.91 18.89
C GLY A 615 23.04 -24.51 19.70
N SER A 616 22.15 -25.30 19.07
CA SER A 616 21.00 -25.89 19.77
C SER A 616 21.42 -26.70 20.99
N SER A 617 20.65 -26.58 22.07
CA SER A 617 20.98 -27.18 23.35
C SER A 617 19.77 -27.78 24.07
N VAL A 618 20.07 -28.64 25.05
CA VAL A 618 19.13 -29.21 26.02
C VAL A 618 19.54 -28.83 27.43
N LEU A 619 18.61 -28.81 28.39
CA LEU A 619 18.92 -28.58 29.80
C LEU A 619 18.77 -29.87 30.60
N TRP A 620 19.86 -30.30 31.22
CA TRP A 620 19.85 -31.45 32.11
C TRP A 620 19.70 -31.01 33.56
N TRP A 621 18.65 -31.50 34.21
CA TRP A 621 18.44 -31.37 35.64
C TRP A 621 18.86 -32.65 36.35
N ARG A 622 20.04 -32.62 36.98
CA ARG A 622 20.72 -33.77 37.56
C ARG A 622 19.94 -34.40 38.71
N SER A 623 19.55 -33.60 39.70
CA SER A 623 18.85 -34.12 40.89
C SER A 623 17.48 -34.73 40.57
N LEU A 624 16.78 -34.21 39.56
CA LEU A 624 15.49 -34.73 39.13
C LEU A 624 15.59 -35.83 38.07
N ARG A 625 16.77 -36.06 37.49
CA ARG A 625 16.98 -36.96 36.34
C ARG A 625 16.03 -36.61 35.19
N VAL A 626 15.87 -35.31 34.92
CA VAL A 626 14.99 -34.77 33.86
C VAL A 626 15.83 -34.09 32.78
N LEU A 627 15.47 -34.28 31.52
CA LEU A 627 16.04 -33.55 30.39
C LEU A 627 14.96 -32.64 29.76
N LEU A 628 15.21 -31.34 29.74
CA LEU A 628 14.37 -30.37 29.05
C LEU A 628 14.87 -30.21 27.61
N VAL A 629 13.98 -30.45 26.66
CA VAL A 629 14.30 -30.52 25.24
C VAL A 629 13.47 -29.55 24.44
N ALA A 630 14.02 -29.16 23.30
CA ALA A 630 13.33 -28.39 22.26
C ALA A 630 13.57 -29.09 20.90
N ASP A 631 13.67 -28.33 19.82
CA ASP A 631 13.60 -28.84 18.45
C ASP A 631 14.72 -29.85 18.07
N SER A 632 15.85 -29.88 18.77
CA SER A 632 16.87 -30.93 18.52
C SER A 632 16.41 -32.34 18.92
N ILE A 633 15.50 -32.45 19.89
CA ILE A 633 14.87 -33.71 20.30
C ILE A 633 13.37 -33.44 20.46
N GLY A 634 12.62 -33.48 19.35
CA GLY A 634 11.19 -33.20 19.38
C GLY A 634 10.38 -34.37 19.92
N VAL A 635 9.51 -34.10 20.89
CA VAL A 635 8.53 -35.07 21.39
C VAL A 635 7.43 -35.26 20.34
N VAL A 636 7.17 -36.52 19.96
CA VAL A 636 6.04 -36.86 19.09
C VAL A 636 4.86 -37.43 19.91
N PRO A 637 3.62 -37.46 19.39
CA PRO A 637 2.46 -37.94 20.15
C PRO A 637 2.62 -39.38 20.70
N SER A 638 3.30 -40.26 19.97
CA SER A 638 3.62 -41.62 20.42
C SER A 638 4.62 -41.67 21.57
N GLY A 639 5.27 -40.56 21.90
CA GLY A 639 6.10 -40.39 23.08
C GLY A 639 5.31 -40.25 24.38
N ILE A 640 4.07 -39.76 24.35
CA ILE A 640 3.32 -39.45 25.58
C ILE A 640 2.86 -40.71 26.32
N TYR A 641 2.57 -41.79 25.59
CA TYR A 641 2.18 -43.07 26.16
C TYR A 641 3.18 -44.18 25.82
N HIS A 642 3.28 -45.18 26.70
CA HIS A 642 4.26 -46.27 26.57
C HIS A 642 3.63 -47.67 26.55
N VAL A 643 2.32 -47.79 26.77
CA VAL A 643 1.60 -49.08 26.79
C VAL A 643 0.97 -49.37 25.43
N GLY A 644 1.11 -50.61 24.93
CA GLY A 644 0.41 -51.09 23.74
C GLY A 644 0.94 -50.56 22.39
N ARG A 645 2.21 -50.14 22.33
CA ARG A 645 2.81 -49.60 21.10
C ARG A 645 3.29 -50.70 20.16
N LEU A 646 3.11 -50.47 18.86
CA LEU A 646 3.68 -51.34 17.82
C LEU A 646 5.21 -51.27 17.87
N PRO A 647 5.92 -52.41 17.71
CA PRO A 647 7.37 -52.41 17.57
C PRO A 647 7.84 -51.46 16.45
N GLY A 648 8.91 -50.71 16.70
CA GLY A 648 9.43 -49.73 15.74
C GLY A 648 8.71 -48.37 15.74
N THR A 649 7.87 -48.07 16.73
CA THR A 649 7.28 -46.74 16.90
C THR A 649 8.27 -45.80 17.62
N VAL A 650 8.53 -44.61 17.09
CA VAL A 650 9.41 -43.60 17.74
C VAL A 650 8.73 -42.88 18.92
N SER A 651 9.51 -42.39 19.88
CA SER A 651 9.06 -41.45 20.93
C SER A 651 9.54 -40.03 20.70
N PHE A 652 10.64 -39.88 19.97
CA PHE A 652 11.25 -38.60 19.63
C PHE A 652 11.57 -38.54 18.14
N THR A 653 11.61 -37.33 17.59
CA THR A 653 11.97 -37.05 16.19
C THR A 653 13.07 -36.00 16.13
N PHE A 654 13.83 -36.01 15.03
CA PHE A 654 15.03 -35.20 14.87
C PHE A 654 14.95 -34.42 13.55
N MET A 655 14.61 -33.13 13.61
CA MET A 655 14.27 -32.34 12.41
C MET A 655 15.18 -31.13 12.27
N TRP A 656 15.67 -30.91 11.05
CA TRP A 656 16.33 -29.65 10.72
C TRP A 656 15.29 -28.53 10.65
N SER A 657 14.11 -28.82 10.09
CA SER A 657 13.02 -27.85 9.98
C SER A 657 11.66 -28.51 10.22
N TYR A 658 11.04 -28.23 11.38
CA TYR A 658 9.68 -28.70 11.69
C TYR A 658 8.62 -28.15 10.73
N PRO A 659 8.57 -26.84 10.39
CA PRO A 659 7.55 -26.31 9.50
C PRO A 659 7.55 -26.95 8.10
N ASN A 660 8.73 -27.41 7.64
CA ASN A 660 8.88 -28.08 6.35
C ASN A 660 8.87 -29.59 6.39
N MET A 661 8.88 -30.15 7.59
CA MET A 661 9.07 -31.58 7.77
C MET A 661 10.40 -32.08 7.17
N ILE A 662 11.49 -31.32 7.29
CA ILE A 662 12.83 -31.74 6.80
C ILE A 662 13.59 -32.44 7.94
N PRO A 663 13.95 -33.72 7.78
CA PRO A 663 14.68 -34.49 8.79
C PRO A 663 16.14 -34.03 8.93
N LEU A 664 16.75 -34.29 10.08
CA LEU A 664 18.19 -34.12 10.25
C LEU A 664 18.98 -35.20 9.49
N PRO A 665 20.17 -34.88 8.96
CA PRO A 665 21.11 -35.88 8.47
C PRO A 665 21.47 -36.92 9.54
N PRO A 666 21.74 -38.20 9.16
CA PRO A 666 22.07 -39.26 10.12
C PRO A 666 23.23 -38.94 11.08
N ASP A 667 24.28 -38.28 10.58
CA ASP A 667 25.45 -37.91 11.41
C ASP A 667 25.09 -36.87 12.48
N GLU A 668 24.21 -35.92 12.17
CA GLU A 668 23.73 -34.93 13.14
C GLU A 668 22.90 -35.59 14.25
N VAL A 669 22.06 -36.56 13.91
CA VAL A 669 21.29 -37.34 14.90
C VAL A 669 22.23 -38.16 15.80
N LEU A 670 23.30 -38.72 15.26
CA LEU A 670 24.34 -39.40 16.06
C LEU A 670 25.09 -38.43 16.97
N ASN A 671 25.37 -37.21 16.52
CA ASN A 671 26.01 -36.18 17.34
C ASN A 671 25.11 -35.76 18.51
N ILE A 672 23.80 -35.60 18.27
CA ILE A 672 22.81 -35.37 19.33
C ILE A 672 22.84 -36.49 20.37
N TRP A 673 22.83 -37.76 19.94
CA TRP A 673 22.93 -38.89 20.87
C TRP A 673 24.23 -38.86 21.68
N LYS A 674 25.38 -38.67 21.02
CA LYS A 674 26.69 -38.58 21.69
C LYS A 674 26.74 -37.48 22.74
N ALA A 675 26.08 -36.34 22.48
CA ALA A 675 26.04 -35.22 23.42
C ALA A 675 25.25 -35.53 24.71
N VAL A 676 24.22 -36.38 24.62
CA VAL A 676 23.36 -36.74 25.76
C VAL A 676 23.66 -38.12 26.37
N LYS A 677 24.55 -38.91 25.75
CA LYS A 677 24.82 -40.31 26.12
C LYS A 677 25.30 -40.50 27.57
N ASP A 678 26.13 -39.59 28.08
CA ASP A 678 26.67 -39.65 29.45
C ASP A 678 25.75 -39.00 30.50
N LEU A 679 24.63 -38.40 30.08
CA LEU A 679 23.67 -37.77 30.98
C LEU A 679 22.76 -38.83 31.62
N ASP A 680 22.46 -38.68 32.91
CA ASP A 680 21.53 -39.56 33.63
C ASP A 680 20.15 -38.89 33.71
N PHE A 681 19.21 -39.36 32.89
CA PHE A 681 17.83 -38.88 32.86
C PHE A 681 16.87 -40.03 32.56
N ASP A 682 15.69 -39.99 33.18
CA ASP A 682 14.60 -40.96 32.98
C ASP A 682 13.35 -40.31 32.39
N ASP A 683 13.21 -39.00 32.54
CA ASP A 683 12.08 -38.19 32.11
C ASP A 683 12.51 -37.07 31.13
N ILE A 684 11.62 -36.72 30.19
CA ILE A 684 11.81 -35.62 29.24
C ILE A 684 10.63 -34.63 29.31
N ARG A 685 10.92 -33.34 29.11
CA ARG A 685 9.92 -32.26 28.98
C ARG A 685 10.19 -31.45 27.73
N GLY A 686 9.23 -31.40 26.81
CA GLY A 686 9.35 -30.62 25.57
C GLY A 686 8.91 -29.15 25.69
N GLY A 687 9.15 -28.37 24.62
CA GLY A 687 8.83 -26.95 24.52
C GLY A 687 7.35 -26.57 24.35
N PHE A 688 6.43 -27.54 24.38
CA PHE A 688 4.98 -27.31 24.26
C PHE A 688 4.20 -27.99 25.39
N MET A 689 3.04 -27.46 25.74
CA MET A 689 2.15 -28.12 26.71
C MET A 689 1.72 -29.51 26.21
N GLY A 690 1.69 -30.50 27.11
CA GLY A 690 1.32 -31.89 26.76
C GLY A 690 2.46 -32.70 26.17
N THR A 691 3.71 -32.24 26.31
CA THR A 691 4.92 -32.94 25.83
C THR A 691 5.76 -33.52 26.98
N GLU A 692 5.11 -33.90 28.07
CA GLU A 692 5.72 -34.57 29.21
C GLU A 692 5.84 -36.06 28.92
N VAL A 693 7.08 -36.56 28.88
CA VAL A 693 7.37 -37.97 28.65
C VAL A 693 8.06 -38.53 29.89
N ASN A 694 7.51 -39.62 30.43
CA ASN A 694 8.02 -40.23 31.65
C ASN A 694 8.54 -41.64 31.40
N GLY A 695 9.59 -42.02 32.14
CA GLY A 695 10.14 -43.37 32.20
C GLY A 695 10.94 -43.79 30.97
N SER A 696 12.15 -44.31 31.23
CA SER A 696 13.09 -44.88 30.27
C SER A 696 13.40 -43.96 29.09
N CYS A 697 13.31 -42.63 29.28
CA CYS A 697 13.45 -41.66 28.20
C CYS A 697 14.80 -41.75 27.50
N LYS A 698 15.89 -42.01 28.25
CA LYS A 698 17.23 -42.16 27.66
C LYS A 698 17.32 -43.30 26.65
N GLN A 699 16.82 -44.48 27.02
CA GLN A 699 16.71 -45.62 26.11
C GLN A 699 15.83 -45.27 24.90
N ARG A 700 14.69 -44.62 25.14
CA ARG A 700 13.74 -44.25 24.09
C ARG A 700 14.29 -43.21 23.11
N VAL A 701 15.20 -42.32 23.54
CA VAL A 701 15.91 -41.40 22.65
C VAL A 701 16.81 -42.18 21.69
N LEU A 702 17.62 -43.11 22.20
CA LEU A 702 18.48 -43.97 21.36
C LEU A 702 17.65 -44.83 20.39
N GLU A 703 16.63 -45.51 20.90
CA GLU A 703 15.74 -46.33 20.06
C GLU A 703 15.06 -45.49 18.98
N SER A 704 14.60 -44.27 19.32
CA SER A 704 14.01 -43.37 18.35
C SER A 704 15.02 -42.93 17.29
N ALA A 705 16.26 -42.63 17.67
CA ALA A 705 17.32 -42.26 16.73
C ALA A 705 17.66 -43.41 15.77
N GLN A 706 17.75 -44.63 16.28
CA GLN A 706 17.96 -45.84 15.48
C GLN A 706 16.79 -46.09 14.51
N ILE A 707 15.56 -46.04 15.00
CA ILE A 707 14.36 -46.21 14.14
C ILE A 707 14.30 -45.10 13.08
N PHE A 708 14.56 -43.85 13.45
CA PHE A 708 14.53 -42.69 12.57
C PHE A 708 15.55 -42.83 11.43
N ILE A 709 16.82 -43.11 11.75
CA ILE A 709 17.90 -43.32 10.77
C ILE A 709 17.64 -44.55 9.89
N LYS A 710 17.14 -45.64 10.49
CA LYS A 710 16.75 -46.84 9.73
C LYS A 710 15.64 -46.54 8.73
N SER A 711 14.65 -45.74 9.12
CA SER A 711 13.52 -45.34 8.27
C SER A 711 13.93 -44.43 7.12
N MET A 712 15.04 -43.69 7.26
CA MET A 712 15.68 -42.94 6.18
C MET A 712 16.50 -43.81 5.21
N GLY A 713 16.60 -45.13 5.45
CA GLY A 713 17.32 -46.07 4.58
C GLY A 713 18.78 -46.31 4.97
N HIS A 714 19.25 -45.78 6.09
CA HIS A 714 20.64 -45.90 6.54
C HIS A 714 20.82 -47.08 7.51
N PHE A 715 20.70 -48.31 7.00
CA PHE A 715 20.73 -49.53 7.81
C PHE A 715 22.08 -49.85 8.46
N ASN A 716 23.19 -49.40 7.87
CA ASN A 716 24.56 -49.67 8.32
C ASN A 716 25.22 -48.49 9.04
N HIS A 717 24.43 -47.50 9.47
CA HIS A 717 24.93 -46.30 10.14
C HIS A 717 25.41 -46.61 11.57
N ALA A 718 26.47 -45.93 12.04
CA ALA A 718 27.11 -46.18 13.34
C ALA A 718 26.16 -46.05 14.56
N ILE A 719 25.05 -45.32 14.43
CA ILE A 719 24.02 -45.22 15.49
C ILE A 719 23.44 -46.60 15.90
N HIS A 720 23.44 -47.59 14.99
CA HIS A 720 22.87 -48.91 15.27
C HIS A 720 23.81 -49.78 16.12
N GLU A 721 25.05 -49.37 16.29
CA GLU A 721 26.04 -50.02 17.17
C GLU A 721 26.03 -49.41 18.59
N GLU A 722 25.42 -48.24 18.75
CA GLU A 722 25.29 -47.56 20.04
C GLU A 722 24.36 -48.32 20.99
N GLN A 723 24.73 -48.33 22.28
CA GLN A 723 23.94 -48.92 23.35
C GLN A 723 23.69 -47.88 24.45
N CYS A 724 22.52 -47.97 25.09
CA CYS A 724 22.21 -47.14 26.25
C CYS A 724 23.02 -47.64 27.45
N PRO A 725 23.87 -46.80 28.08
CA PRO A 725 24.65 -47.16 29.26
C PRO A 725 23.80 -47.47 30.49
#